data_AF-A0A1Z9Q8D3-F1
#
_entry.id   AF-A0A1Z9Q8D3-F1
#
_cell.length_a   1.000
_cell.length_b   1.000
_cell.length_c   1.000
_cell.angle_alpha   90.00
_cell.angle_beta   90.00
_cell.angle_gamma   90.00
#
_symmetry.space_group_name_H-M   'P 1'
#
loop_
_entity.id
_entity.type
_entity.pdbx_description
1 polymer ?
#
loop_
_entity_poly.entity_id
_entity_poly.type
_entity_poly.pdbx_seq_one_letter_code
_entity_poly.pdbx_strand_id
1 'polypeptide(L)'
;MHRHRPGTFGLTTSAVLASMVITGFADAKTHEVRIDPVAGTMTPSSLDISEGDVIRFVEEPNDDAIFADDFSSDLGWTSSATSLTGLWIRRIPYGECSGIRRQVDASADLDDWCMMTGGSWGVCTDDVDLGNVILESPTIVLPESPVWISFAQWFANNGGLNPLQNPMIVEAIIDGTSYELSRVETDSKEVSGGWKRRVFALEDFASWSAGAEMRLRFTCDEVINAVVEGGVDDVEVRTSPPSLATIRTATGCEPNDLFSVEVSSDVGFATWFVDDLQGLSEFDIQYDGGCKSAVSVTVVERTPLLVGEGGYASIQAAIDAASDGDVIQVVGGTRTERVHLRDRKVVLEPVPGTGEVTLQGDGTPGSLMWIGEGQGPETVVRGFRFVDGIAGNPDPDGVPNNWASGGGGLTLWGTSPLIEQCEFVGNEGQYGPAINLQGGNATIRNCTFTGNTTTGTTAASYPVYCGGAIKILSYRDDSPTGADVTTPVIEDCVFTENEALLNGGAVSVWYSAPIIRNCMFEANRALGSGAGAIVYTAFTDFTTPDDPYVGWKYIEGCTFVGNRADAPVVPGGAIEGAGGAFVSFEDANNSNEPTLGIRFFDCVFEQNISTFNGGALWIQDTRLEFDNVQVNTNDSDGYPGGGVYASPNTSVVARRSEICGNSPDDFGGSGDLVADGYTTVCSEDICPGDITGDCVVNGADLGLLISGWGVCAPICPGDLNLDGVVSGADLGIMISFWTF
;
A
#
# COMPACT_ATOMS: atom_id res chain seq x y z
N MET A 1 -13.67 90.53 19.60
CA MET A 1 -14.09 90.02 20.93
C MET A 1 -14.08 88.49 20.82
N HIS A 2 -13.48 87.68 21.69
CA HIS A 2 -12.64 87.93 22.88
C HIS A 2 -11.30 87.16 22.77
N ARG A 3 -10.32 87.45 23.64
CA ARG A 3 -9.08 86.66 23.79
C ARG A 3 -9.30 85.57 24.85
N HIS A 4 -8.67 84.39 24.71
CA HIS A 4 -7.56 83.96 25.59
C HIS A 4 -6.97 82.57 25.28
N ARG A 5 -5.67 82.44 25.56
CA ARG A 5 -4.86 81.25 25.91
C ARG A 5 -4.01 81.67 27.14
N PRO A 6 -3.21 80.80 27.83
CA PRO A 6 -3.02 79.35 27.69
C PRO A 6 -3.23 78.55 29.01
N GLY A 7 -3.00 77.23 28.95
CA GLY A 7 -2.76 76.31 30.06
C GLY A 7 -2.00 75.07 29.55
N THR A 8 -1.21 74.36 30.37
CA THR A 8 -0.17 73.41 29.91
C THR A 8 -0.05 72.13 30.74
N PHE A 9 0.62 71.12 30.15
CA PHE A 9 0.94 69.76 30.63
C PHE A 9 -0.20 68.73 30.50
N GLY A 10 0.04 67.52 29.96
CA GLY A 10 1.29 67.02 29.36
C GLY A 10 1.15 65.65 28.66
N LEU A 11 2.27 65.16 28.11
CA LEU A 11 2.66 63.77 27.79
C LEU A 11 1.53 62.71 27.59
N THR A 12 1.36 62.03 26.44
CA THR A 12 2.18 62.02 25.20
C THR A 12 1.26 61.82 23.94
N THR A 13 1.48 61.05 22.85
CA THR A 13 2.49 60.04 22.45
C THR A 13 2.78 60.13 20.92
N SER A 14 2.95 59.00 20.22
CA SER A 14 3.55 58.83 18.89
C SER A 14 2.58 58.79 17.68
N ALA A 15 3.18 58.97 16.50
CA ALA A 15 2.81 58.38 15.19
C ALA A 15 1.46 58.75 14.54
N VAL A 16 1.53 59.56 13.48
CA VAL A 16 0.57 59.55 12.37
C VAL A 16 1.18 58.71 11.24
N LEU A 17 0.48 57.67 10.80
CA LEU A 17 0.86 56.86 9.65
C LEU A 17 0.73 57.66 8.34
N ALA A 18 1.65 57.42 7.40
CA ALA A 18 1.47 57.84 6.02
C ALA A 18 0.53 56.86 5.32
N SER A 19 -0.46 57.36 4.59
CA SER A 19 -1.37 56.53 3.80
C SER A 19 -0.68 56.00 2.55
N MET A 20 -0.36 54.71 2.53
CA MET A 20 -0.14 53.97 1.29
C MET A 20 -1.44 53.28 0.90
N VAL A 21 -1.88 53.44 -0.35
CA VAL A 21 -3.08 52.76 -0.87
C VAL A 21 -2.67 51.35 -1.28
N ILE A 22 -3.14 50.36 -0.53
CA ILE A 22 -3.21 48.98 -0.98
C ILE A 22 -4.58 48.83 -1.65
N THR A 23 -4.59 48.50 -2.94
CA THR A 23 -5.80 48.03 -3.63
C THR A 23 -6.12 46.64 -3.12
N GLY A 24 -7.39 46.37 -2.82
CA GLY A 24 -7.79 45.25 -1.97
C GLY A 24 -7.31 43.89 -2.46
N PHE A 25 -6.73 43.14 -1.53
CA PHE A 25 -6.96 41.69 -1.47
C PHE A 25 -8.46 41.45 -1.25
N ALA A 26 -8.98 40.31 -1.69
CA ALA A 26 -10.23 39.80 -1.15
C ALA A 26 -10.02 39.40 0.31
N ASP A 27 -11.09 39.34 1.10
CA ASP A 27 -11.02 38.68 2.40
C ASP A 27 -10.86 37.17 2.14
N ALA A 28 -9.69 36.62 2.47
CA ALA A 28 -9.36 35.21 2.33
C ALA A 28 -10.37 34.33 3.09
N LYS A 29 -10.75 33.21 2.48
CA LYS A 29 -11.77 32.29 3.00
C LYS A 29 -11.21 30.89 3.18
N THR A 30 -11.70 30.22 4.20
CA THR A 30 -11.65 28.75 4.26
C THR A 30 -12.83 28.20 3.46
N HIS A 31 -12.57 27.27 2.55
CA HIS A 31 -13.58 26.46 1.88
C HIS A 31 -13.49 25.03 2.41
N GLU A 32 -14.62 24.43 2.79
CA GLU A 32 -14.68 23.02 3.20
C GLU A 32 -14.90 22.12 1.98
N VAL A 33 -14.05 21.10 1.83
CA VAL A 33 -14.26 19.96 0.93
C VAL A 33 -14.50 18.74 1.80
N ARG A 34 -15.69 18.16 1.68
CA ARG A 34 -16.16 17.08 2.55
C ARG A 34 -15.95 15.73 1.89
N ILE A 35 -15.31 14.80 2.57
CA ILE A 35 -14.92 13.48 2.03
C ILE A 35 -15.88 12.41 2.55
N ASP A 36 -16.53 11.67 1.65
CA ASP A 36 -17.14 10.36 1.97
C ASP A 36 -16.22 9.26 1.44
N PRO A 37 -15.38 8.64 2.30
CA PRO A 37 -14.43 7.61 1.90
C PRO A 37 -15.06 6.21 1.76
N VAL A 38 -16.34 6.05 2.13
CA VAL A 38 -17.10 4.80 1.97
C VAL A 38 -17.81 4.76 0.62
N ALA A 39 -18.36 5.90 0.17
CA ALA A 39 -18.90 6.08 -1.18
C ALA A 39 -17.82 6.46 -2.21
N GLY A 40 -16.63 6.89 -1.79
CA GLY A 40 -15.56 7.36 -2.67
C GLY A 40 -15.86 8.70 -3.33
N THR A 41 -16.51 9.63 -2.60
CA THR A 41 -16.95 10.93 -3.15
C THR A 41 -16.43 12.11 -2.33
N MET A 42 -16.41 13.30 -2.94
CA MET A 42 -16.10 14.55 -2.24
C MET A 42 -17.10 15.66 -2.62
N THR A 43 -17.50 16.47 -1.65
CA THR A 43 -18.57 17.48 -1.77
C THR A 43 -18.11 18.85 -1.24
N PRO A 44 -18.19 19.94 -2.03
CA PRO A 44 -18.51 19.96 -3.45
C PRO A 44 -17.43 19.26 -4.27
N SER A 45 -17.78 18.76 -5.46
CA SER A 45 -16.82 18.05 -6.34
C SER A 45 -15.73 18.97 -6.94
N SER A 46 -15.94 20.28 -6.86
CA SER A 46 -14.98 21.32 -7.22
C SER A 46 -15.31 22.67 -6.56
N LEU A 47 -14.37 23.61 -6.61
CA LEU A 47 -14.47 24.97 -6.03
C LEU A 47 -13.78 26.02 -6.93
N ASP A 48 -14.39 27.20 -7.06
CA ASP A 48 -13.70 28.44 -7.44
C ASP A 48 -12.99 29.02 -6.20
N ILE A 49 -11.69 29.33 -6.27
CA ILE A 49 -10.92 29.88 -5.13
C ILE A 49 -10.31 31.26 -5.41
N SER A 50 -9.63 31.86 -4.44
CA SER A 50 -8.99 33.18 -4.54
C SER A 50 -7.63 33.21 -3.83
N GLU A 51 -6.78 34.18 -4.17
CA GLU A 51 -5.41 34.28 -3.66
C GLU A 51 -5.36 34.32 -2.12
N GLY A 52 -4.69 33.33 -1.51
CA GLY A 52 -4.61 33.15 -0.07
C GLY A 52 -5.85 32.54 0.61
N ASP A 53 -6.82 32.03 -0.16
CA ASP A 53 -7.86 31.15 0.40
C ASP A 53 -7.23 29.83 0.92
N VAL A 54 -7.95 29.15 1.83
CA VAL A 54 -7.55 27.88 2.43
C VAL A 54 -8.55 26.80 2.01
N ILE A 55 -8.06 25.67 1.51
CA ILE A 55 -8.89 24.49 1.25
C ILE A 55 -8.76 23.55 2.45
N ARG A 56 -9.83 23.40 3.23
CA ARG A 56 -9.91 22.47 4.36
C ARG A 56 -10.63 21.20 3.92
N PHE A 57 -9.90 20.10 3.82
CA PHE A 57 -10.47 18.78 3.62
C PHE A 57 -10.92 18.21 4.97
N VAL A 58 -12.24 18.05 5.10
CA VAL A 58 -12.92 17.52 6.29
C VAL A 58 -13.49 16.16 5.90
N GLU A 59 -13.44 15.14 6.77
CA GLU A 59 -14.29 13.96 6.57
C GLU A 59 -15.75 14.39 6.72
N GLU A 60 -16.68 13.86 5.91
CA GLU A 60 -18.10 14.09 6.18
C GLU A 60 -18.39 13.59 7.62
N PRO A 61 -19.10 14.37 8.44
CA PRO A 61 -19.62 13.85 9.69
C PRO A 61 -20.64 12.76 9.34
N ASN A 62 -20.21 11.50 9.36
CA ASN A 62 -21.12 10.37 9.37
C ASN A 62 -22.17 10.64 10.46
N ASP A 63 -23.46 10.53 10.12
CA ASP A 63 -24.62 10.70 11.02
C ASP A 63 -24.70 9.59 12.12
N ASP A 64 -23.54 9.00 12.44
CA ASP A 64 -23.29 7.80 13.21
C ASP A 64 -22.55 8.07 14.53
N ALA A 65 -22.03 9.28 14.70
CA ALA A 65 -21.35 9.73 15.90
C ALA A 65 -22.32 9.81 17.10
N ILE A 66 -22.10 8.93 18.07
CA ILE A 66 -22.79 8.84 19.36
C ILE A 66 -22.26 9.93 20.31
N PHE A 67 -20.96 10.24 20.20
CA PHE A 67 -20.25 11.27 20.96
C PHE A 67 -19.04 11.77 20.17
N ALA A 68 -18.72 13.06 20.26
CA ALA A 68 -17.49 13.67 19.76
C ALA A 68 -17.11 14.84 20.67
N ASP A 69 -15.81 15.04 20.95
CA ASP A 69 -15.29 16.20 21.67
C ASP A 69 -13.85 16.53 21.21
N ASP A 70 -13.72 17.72 20.61
CA ASP A 70 -12.47 18.37 20.19
C ASP A 70 -11.77 19.09 21.37
N PHE A 71 -12.41 19.13 22.55
CA PHE A 71 -12.00 19.95 23.69
C PHE A 71 -11.89 21.45 23.42
N SER A 72 -12.40 21.97 22.30
CA SER A 72 -12.62 23.40 22.06
C SER A 72 -13.69 23.93 23.04
N SER A 73 -14.68 23.09 23.32
CA SER A 73 -15.78 23.32 24.25
C SER A 73 -15.61 22.59 25.59
N ASP A 74 -16.50 22.85 26.57
CA ASP A 74 -16.54 22.11 27.84
C ASP A 74 -17.83 21.29 27.88
N LEU A 75 -17.76 20.03 27.46
CA LEU A 75 -18.88 19.08 27.54
C LEU A 75 -19.04 18.45 28.94
N GLY A 76 -18.21 18.83 29.92
CA GLY A 76 -18.32 18.39 31.31
C GLY A 76 -17.43 17.20 31.70
N TRP A 77 -16.26 17.07 31.07
CA TRP A 77 -15.24 16.08 31.48
C TRP A 77 -14.77 16.30 32.92
N THR A 78 -14.48 15.21 33.63
CA THR A 78 -14.11 15.26 35.04
C THR A 78 -12.68 14.77 35.27
N SER A 79 -11.83 15.68 35.73
CA SER A 79 -10.47 15.43 36.21
C SER A 79 -10.47 15.08 37.70
N SER A 80 -9.78 14.01 38.08
CA SER A 80 -9.54 13.60 39.47
C SER A 80 -8.14 13.01 39.64
N ALA A 81 -7.62 12.98 40.86
CA ALA A 81 -6.23 12.56 41.09
C ALA A 81 -5.97 12.02 42.50
N THR A 82 -4.95 11.18 42.60
CA THR A 82 -4.21 10.91 43.84
C THR A 82 -2.85 11.61 43.88
N SER A 83 -2.33 12.03 42.71
CA SER A 83 -1.15 12.89 42.58
C SER A 83 -1.38 14.30 43.15
N LEU A 84 -0.28 15.02 43.42
CA LEU A 84 -0.28 16.40 43.91
C LEU A 84 -0.06 17.45 42.79
N THR A 85 0.33 16.99 41.61
CA THR A 85 0.86 17.75 40.47
C THR A 85 0.39 17.10 39.17
N GLY A 86 0.63 17.71 38.01
CA GLY A 86 0.39 17.08 36.70
C GLY A 86 -1.08 16.88 36.32
N LEU A 87 -2.01 17.49 37.05
CA LEU A 87 -3.46 17.29 36.87
C LEU A 87 -3.92 17.54 35.43
N TRP A 88 -4.83 16.68 34.93
CA TRP A 88 -5.51 16.89 33.65
C TRP A 88 -6.25 18.24 33.62
N ILE A 89 -5.97 19.05 32.60
CA ILE A 89 -6.52 20.38 32.37
C ILE A 89 -6.86 20.60 30.89
N ARG A 90 -8.05 21.17 30.62
CA ARG A 90 -8.47 21.62 29.29
C ARG A 90 -7.84 22.97 28.99
N ARG A 91 -6.95 23.05 27.99
CA ARG A 91 -6.22 24.29 27.69
C ARG A 91 -5.53 24.27 26.32
N ILE A 92 -5.10 25.47 25.92
CA ILE A 92 -4.17 25.65 24.82
C ILE A 92 -2.74 25.26 25.25
N PRO A 93 -2.02 24.39 24.51
CA PRO A 93 -0.60 24.07 24.76
C PRO A 93 0.33 25.30 24.73
N TYR A 94 1.61 25.10 25.08
CA TYR A 94 2.59 26.20 25.05
C TYR A 94 3.92 25.73 24.46
N GLY A 95 4.19 26.12 23.22
CA GLY A 95 5.26 25.59 22.38
C GLY A 95 6.70 25.68 22.92
N GLU A 96 6.97 26.49 23.95
CA GLU A 96 8.29 26.51 24.60
C GLU A 96 8.53 25.31 25.54
N CYS A 97 7.49 24.52 25.87
CA CYS A 97 7.59 23.45 26.88
C CYS A 97 8.18 22.11 26.38
N SER A 98 8.12 21.80 25.08
CA SER A 98 8.57 20.50 24.56
C SER A 98 10.07 20.24 24.81
N GLY A 99 10.90 21.29 24.70
CA GLY A 99 12.35 21.19 24.85
C GLY A 99 12.89 20.86 26.26
N ILE A 100 12.05 20.91 27.30
CA ILE A 100 12.48 20.63 28.70
C ILE A 100 11.94 19.29 29.21
N ARG A 101 10.71 18.92 28.86
CA ARG A 101 10.03 17.72 29.41
C ARG A 101 9.23 16.86 28.40
N ARG A 102 9.18 17.22 27.10
CA ARG A 102 8.31 16.57 26.09
C ARG A 102 6.81 16.66 26.42
N GLN A 103 6.42 17.74 27.10
CA GLN A 103 5.03 18.14 27.26
C GLN A 103 4.38 18.39 25.89
N VAL A 104 3.05 18.25 25.84
CA VAL A 104 2.21 18.60 24.69
C VAL A 104 2.50 20.06 24.29
N ASP A 105 2.85 20.28 23.02
CA ASP A 105 3.25 21.60 22.49
C ASP A 105 2.32 22.18 21.41
N ALA A 106 1.41 21.36 20.85
CA ALA A 106 0.26 21.74 20.02
C ALA A 106 -0.88 20.72 20.23
N SER A 107 -2.14 21.05 19.87
CA SER A 107 -3.23 20.07 19.80
C SER A 107 -3.02 19.07 18.65
N ALA A 108 -3.83 18.01 18.59
CA ALA A 108 -3.70 16.95 17.59
C ALA A 108 -4.23 17.36 16.20
N ASP A 109 -5.24 18.23 16.19
CA ASP A 109 -5.98 18.74 15.03
C ASP A 109 -5.61 20.18 14.65
N LEU A 110 -4.90 20.89 15.54
CA LEU A 110 -4.51 22.30 15.46
C LEU A 110 -5.65 23.34 15.68
N ASP A 111 -6.75 23.00 16.39
CA ASP A 111 -7.78 23.98 16.81
C ASP A 111 -7.35 24.92 17.98
N ASP A 112 -6.13 24.74 18.48
CA ASP A 112 -5.50 25.24 19.71
C ASP A 112 -5.81 24.48 21.03
N TRP A 113 -6.85 23.67 21.17
CA TRP A 113 -7.27 23.05 22.45
C TRP A 113 -6.93 21.56 22.58
N CYS A 114 -6.76 21.10 23.82
CA CYS A 114 -6.71 19.66 24.14
C CYS A 114 -6.95 19.45 25.64
N MET A 115 -7.00 18.17 26.07
CA MET A 115 -6.72 17.79 27.46
C MET A 115 -5.24 17.41 27.61
N MET A 116 -4.54 18.01 28.58
CA MET A 116 -3.14 17.69 28.89
C MET A 116 -2.85 17.64 30.39
N THR A 117 -1.79 16.92 30.77
CA THR A 117 -1.15 17.00 32.11
C THR A 117 -0.22 18.22 32.23
N GLY A 118 0.34 18.46 33.42
CA GLY A 118 1.48 19.36 33.65
C GLY A 118 1.29 20.86 33.35
N GLY A 119 0.07 21.27 33.01
CA GLY A 119 -0.22 22.52 32.31
C GLY A 119 -0.30 23.80 33.16
N SER A 120 0.71 24.11 33.99
CA SER A 120 0.74 25.40 34.73
C SER A 120 1.09 26.61 33.82
N TRP A 121 0.60 27.82 34.15
CA TRP A 121 0.76 29.00 33.29
C TRP A 121 2.20 29.52 33.26
N GLY A 122 2.91 29.27 32.16
CA GLY A 122 4.25 29.81 31.91
C GLY A 122 5.38 29.13 32.69
N VAL A 123 5.15 27.93 33.23
CA VAL A 123 6.17 27.15 33.95
C VAL A 123 6.06 25.66 33.60
N CYS A 124 6.90 25.23 32.66
CA CYS A 124 6.97 23.85 32.14
C CYS A 124 7.69 22.90 33.13
N THR A 125 7.23 22.87 34.39
CA THR A 125 7.92 22.24 35.53
C THR A 125 6.98 21.43 36.43
N ASP A 126 5.78 21.14 35.96
CA ASP A 126 4.77 20.32 36.64
C ASP A 126 4.56 19.08 35.78
N ASP A 127 4.69 17.89 36.35
CA ASP A 127 4.44 16.58 35.74
C ASP A 127 3.60 15.74 36.73
N VAL A 128 3.12 14.57 36.32
CA VAL A 128 2.42 13.68 37.26
C VAL A 128 3.46 13.11 38.25
N ASP A 129 3.38 13.46 39.54
CA ASP A 129 4.25 12.87 40.59
C ASP A 129 3.48 11.92 41.53
N LEU A 130 4.08 10.78 41.89
CA LEU A 130 3.80 10.05 43.14
C LEU A 130 2.30 9.75 43.43
N GLY A 131 1.57 9.32 42.42
CA GLY A 131 0.14 9.02 42.46
C GLY A 131 -0.37 8.77 41.04
N ASN A 132 -1.61 9.17 40.77
CA ASN A 132 -2.14 9.15 39.42
C ASN A 132 -3.11 10.30 39.15
N VAL A 133 -3.33 10.55 37.86
CA VAL A 133 -4.29 11.53 37.34
C VAL A 133 -5.24 10.84 36.37
N ILE A 134 -6.53 11.05 36.58
CA ILE A 134 -7.63 10.35 35.93
C ILE A 134 -8.55 11.38 35.28
N LEU A 135 -8.82 11.19 33.99
CA LEU A 135 -9.77 11.96 33.19
C LEU A 135 -10.93 11.04 32.79
N GLU A 136 -12.17 11.42 33.12
CA GLU A 136 -13.38 10.68 32.73
C GLU A 136 -14.31 11.54 31.85
N SER A 137 -14.89 10.90 30.82
CA SER A 137 -15.77 11.53 29.83
C SER A 137 -17.18 11.87 30.35
N PRO A 138 -17.97 12.52 29.48
CA PRO A 138 -19.43 12.37 29.41
C PRO A 138 -19.96 10.99 29.83
N THR A 139 -21.19 10.91 30.35
CA THR A 139 -21.95 9.65 30.18
C THR A 139 -22.37 9.59 28.71
N ILE A 140 -21.93 8.54 28.01
CA ILE A 140 -22.21 8.25 26.61
C ILE A 140 -23.21 7.09 26.60
N VAL A 141 -24.34 7.22 25.89
CA VAL A 141 -25.38 6.17 25.88
C VAL A 141 -25.22 5.32 24.62
N LEU A 142 -24.93 4.03 24.78
CA LEU A 142 -24.59 3.15 23.66
C LEU A 142 -25.82 2.64 22.89
N PRO A 143 -25.75 2.49 21.55
CA PRO A 143 -26.71 1.73 20.74
C PRO A 143 -26.44 0.21 20.87
N GLU A 144 -27.01 -0.61 19.97
CA GLU A 144 -26.53 -2.00 19.78
C GLU A 144 -25.20 -1.96 18.98
N SER A 145 -24.37 -3.01 19.11
CA SER A 145 -23.11 -3.17 18.35
C SER A 145 -23.37 -3.25 16.82
N PRO A 146 -22.47 -2.77 15.94
CA PRO A 146 -21.10 -2.29 16.20
C PRO A 146 -21.00 -0.90 16.85
N VAL A 147 -19.95 -0.70 17.66
CA VAL A 147 -19.54 0.62 18.18
C VAL A 147 -18.03 0.76 18.08
N TRP A 148 -17.57 1.88 17.54
CA TRP A 148 -16.15 2.21 17.38
C TRP A 148 -15.77 3.39 18.27
N ILE A 149 -14.56 3.35 18.83
CA ILE A 149 -14.00 4.42 19.67
C ILE A 149 -12.73 4.93 18.98
N SER A 150 -12.65 6.25 18.80
CA SER A 150 -11.51 6.97 18.21
C SER A 150 -11.01 8.02 19.21
N PHE A 151 -9.70 8.25 19.27
CA PHE A 151 -9.12 9.41 19.96
C PHE A 151 -7.66 9.66 19.54
N ALA A 152 -7.20 10.89 19.65
CA ALA A 152 -5.77 11.20 19.61
C ALA A 152 -5.15 11.09 21.02
N GLN A 153 -3.99 10.45 21.11
CA GLN A 153 -3.24 10.23 22.34
C GLN A 153 -1.81 10.78 22.21
N TRP A 154 -1.37 11.55 23.20
CA TRP A 154 0.04 11.89 23.41
C TRP A 154 0.52 11.22 24.69
N PHE A 155 1.72 10.64 24.68
CA PHE A 155 2.31 10.12 25.91
C PHE A 155 3.84 10.27 25.92
N ALA A 156 4.38 10.68 27.07
CA ALA A 156 5.81 10.71 27.32
C ALA A 156 6.10 10.16 28.72
N ASN A 157 6.77 9.00 28.81
CA ASN A 157 7.31 8.47 30.07
C ASN A 157 8.84 8.24 30.03
N ASN A 158 9.51 8.66 28.95
CA ASN A 158 10.94 8.38 28.71
C ASN A 158 11.92 9.37 29.38
N GLY A 159 11.43 10.21 30.30
CA GLY A 159 12.22 11.13 31.12
C GLY A 159 12.23 10.79 32.61
N GLY A 160 12.99 11.58 33.39
CA GLY A 160 13.06 11.44 34.85
C GLY A 160 14.04 10.37 35.34
N LEU A 161 13.82 9.87 36.56
CA LEU A 161 14.74 8.93 37.22
C LEU A 161 14.45 7.46 36.92
N ASN A 162 13.20 7.12 36.60
CA ASN A 162 12.76 5.76 36.27
C ASN A 162 11.89 5.74 35.00
N PRO A 163 12.46 6.13 33.83
CA PRO A 163 11.72 6.12 32.57
C PRO A 163 11.26 4.70 32.17
N LEU A 164 10.25 4.62 31.30
CA LEU A 164 9.72 3.36 30.74
C LEU A 164 9.09 2.40 31.77
N GLN A 165 8.54 2.92 32.87
CA GLN A 165 8.00 2.11 34.00
C GLN A 165 6.60 2.52 34.48
N ASN A 166 5.97 3.50 33.85
CA ASN A 166 4.68 4.06 34.27
C ASN A 166 3.69 4.07 33.09
N PRO A 167 2.49 3.48 33.20
CA PRO A 167 1.54 3.39 32.11
C PRO A 167 0.75 4.68 31.87
N MET A 168 0.33 4.87 30.62
CA MET A 168 -0.99 5.45 30.31
C MET A 168 -1.96 4.31 30.01
N ILE A 169 -3.09 4.27 30.71
CA ILE A 169 -4.15 3.27 30.57
C ILE A 169 -5.40 3.96 30.05
N VAL A 170 -6.08 3.35 29.07
CA VAL A 170 -7.39 3.80 28.59
C VAL A 170 -8.43 2.70 28.81
N GLU A 171 -9.53 3.04 29.47
CA GLU A 171 -10.63 2.12 29.78
C GLU A 171 -11.97 2.62 29.21
N ALA A 172 -12.81 1.69 28.75
CA ALA A 172 -14.25 1.90 28.61
C ALA A 172 -14.98 1.33 29.84
N ILE A 173 -15.85 2.12 30.45
CA ILE A 173 -16.60 1.74 31.66
C ILE A 173 -18.07 1.65 31.29
N ILE A 174 -18.60 0.43 31.11
CA ILE A 174 -19.99 0.20 30.68
C ILE A 174 -20.81 -0.33 31.86
N ASP A 175 -21.89 0.37 32.21
CA ASP A 175 -22.77 0.07 33.37
C ASP A 175 -22.00 -0.16 34.69
N GLY A 176 -20.82 0.47 34.83
CA GLY A 176 -19.92 0.36 35.98
C GLY A 176 -18.88 -0.78 35.91
N THR A 177 -18.79 -1.49 34.79
CA THR A 177 -17.77 -2.51 34.52
C THR A 177 -16.65 -1.93 33.64
N SER A 178 -15.40 -2.01 34.10
CA SER A 178 -14.22 -1.54 33.35
C SER A 178 -13.71 -2.56 32.33
N TYR A 179 -13.36 -2.08 31.13
CA TYR A 179 -12.72 -2.80 30.04
C TYR A 179 -11.50 -2.02 29.56
N GLU A 180 -10.30 -2.60 29.61
CA GLU A 180 -9.06 -1.94 29.19
C GLU A 180 -8.92 -1.98 27.66
N LEU A 181 -8.91 -0.81 27.01
CA LEU A 181 -8.73 -0.66 25.57
C LEU A 181 -7.24 -0.57 25.19
N SER A 182 -6.44 0.09 26.03
CA SER A 182 -5.03 0.35 25.73
C SER A 182 -4.18 0.55 26.98
N ARG A 183 -2.90 0.16 26.90
CA ARG A 183 -1.89 0.25 27.96
C ARG A 183 -0.51 0.54 27.34
N VAL A 184 0.00 1.75 27.52
CA VAL A 184 1.29 2.19 26.97
C VAL A 184 2.34 2.19 28.07
N GLU A 185 3.11 1.11 28.19
CA GLU A 185 4.14 0.95 29.24
C GLU A 185 5.58 1.09 28.74
N THR A 186 5.93 0.39 27.63
CA THR A 186 7.35 0.08 27.32
C THR A 186 7.80 0.22 25.85
N ASP A 187 6.94 0.55 24.87
CA ASP A 187 7.44 0.80 23.50
C ASP A 187 8.20 2.14 23.43
N SER A 188 9.52 2.03 23.23
CA SER A 188 10.48 3.10 22.95
C SER A 188 10.04 4.17 21.93
N LYS A 189 9.13 3.87 21.00
CA LYS A 189 8.61 4.82 20.01
C LYS A 189 7.46 5.67 20.54
N GLU A 190 6.47 5.04 21.19
CA GLU A 190 5.23 5.72 21.62
C GLU A 190 5.42 6.55 22.90
N VAL A 191 6.29 6.11 23.79
CA VAL A 191 6.59 6.75 25.10
C VAL A 191 7.41 8.06 25.02
N SER A 192 7.44 8.69 23.84
CA SER A 192 8.43 9.73 23.51
C SER A 192 7.86 11.12 23.19
N GLY A 193 6.54 11.26 23.30
CA GLY A 193 5.77 12.40 22.78
C GLY A 193 5.33 12.19 21.32
N GLY A 194 4.55 13.15 20.80
CA GLY A 194 3.93 13.09 19.48
C GLY A 194 2.57 12.39 19.50
N TRP A 195 1.57 13.03 18.90
CA TRP A 195 0.21 12.51 18.80
C TRP A 195 0.14 11.17 18.03
N LYS A 196 -0.81 10.31 18.44
CA LYS A 196 -1.14 9.01 17.85
C LYS A 196 -2.65 8.85 17.84
N ARG A 197 -3.27 8.66 16.68
CA ARG A 197 -4.67 8.20 16.60
C ARG A 197 -4.74 6.77 17.16
N ARG A 198 -5.74 6.50 17.98
CA ARG A 198 -6.16 5.17 18.41
C ARG A 198 -7.56 4.91 17.85
N VAL A 199 -7.83 3.66 17.51
CA VAL A 199 -9.12 3.17 17.00
C VAL A 199 -9.37 1.79 17.60
N PHE A 200 -10.58 1.55 18.10
CA PHE A 200 -11.00 0.28 18.69
C PHE A 200 -12.44 -0.05 18.29
N ALA A 201 -12.72 -1.30 17.91
CA ALA A 201 -14.08 -1.84 17.93
C ALA A 201 -14.41 -2.26 19.37
N LEU A 202 -15.49 -1.76 19.95
CA LEU A 202 -15.83 -1.99 21.35
C LEU A 202 -16.27 -3.43 21.62
N GLU A 203 -16.85 -4.09 20.61
CA GLU A 203 -17.17 -5.52 20.60
C GLU A 203 -15.97 -6.46 20.82
N ASP A 204 -14.74 -6.04 20.50
CA ASP A 204 -13.53 -6.85 20.78
C ASP A 204 -13.23 -6.97 22.29
N PHE A 205 -13.76 -6.03 23.09
CA PHE A 205 -13.47 -5.90 24.52
C PHE A 205 -14.69 -6.22 25.40
N ALA A 206 -15.89 -5.87 24.94
CA ALA A 206 -17.11 -5.85 25.76
C ALA A 206 -18.35 -6.35 25.02
N SER A 207 -19.40 -6.64 25.78
CA SER A 207 -20.75 -6.87 25.24
C SER A 207 -21.78 -6.15 26.12
N TRP A 208 -22.74 -5.50 25.48
CA TRP A 208 -23.71 -4.62 26.12
C TRP A 208 -25.09 -4.71 25.42
N SER A 209 -26.07 -3.97 25.91
CA SER A 209 -27.37 -3.78 25.29
C SER A 209 -27.63 -2.30 25.03
N ALA A 210 -28.41 -1.96 24.00
CA ALA A 210 -28.77 -0.56 23.72
C ALA A 210 -29.36 0.13 24.95
N GLY A 211 -28.87 1.34 25.23
CA GLY A 211 -29.21 2.12 26.41
C GLY A 211 -28.25 1.94 27.61
N ALA A 212 -27.19 1.13 27.48
CA ALA A 212 -26.12 1.07 28.48
C ALA A 212 -25.36 2.40 28.60
N GLU A 213 -24.95 2.75 29.82
CA GLU A 213 -24.18 3.97 30.10
C GLU A 213 -22.68 3.67 30.07
N MET A 214 -21.97 4.25 29.10
CA MET A 214 -20.51 4.20 28.97
C MET A 214 -19.84 5.49 29.50
N ARG A 215 -18.62 5.35 30.03
CA ARG A 215 -17.62 6.43 30.15
C ARG A 215 -16.27 5.97 29.63
N LEU A 216 -15.53 6.82 28.95
CA LEU A 216 -14.10 6.65 28.70
C LEU A 216 -13.32 7.18 29.90
N ARG A 217 -12.27 6.46 30.30
CA ARG A 217 -11.31 6.90 31.33
C ARG A 217 -9.89 6.83 30.78
N PHE A 218 -9.15 7.92 30.97
CA PHE A 218 -7.73 8.02 30.67
C PHE A 218 -6.96 8.22 31.98
N THR A 219 -6.08 7.27 32.31
CA THR A 219 -5.29 7.28 33.54
C THR A 219 -3.80 7.37 33.20
N CYS A 220 -3.11 8.36 33.77
CA CYS A 220 -1.65 8.37 33.83
C CYS A 220 -1.22 8.12 35.27
N ASP A 221 -0.49 7.02 35.51
CA ASP A 221 0.12 6.72 36.80
C ASP A 221 1.55 7.27 36.85
N GLU A 222 2.04 7.69 38.03
CA GLU A 222 3.47 7.86 38.31
C GLU A 222 3.79 7.34 39.72
N VAL A 223 4.63 6.31 39.81
CA VAL A 223 4.87 5.58 41.07
C VAL A 223 6.32 5.71 41.58
N ILE A 224 7.27 6.21 40.78
CA ILE A 224 8.72 6.11 41.03
C ILE A 224 9.57 7.32 40.54
N ASN A 225 9.05 8.55 40.53
CA ASN A 225 9.73 9.77 40.06
C ASN A 225 10.28 9.70 38.60
N ALA A 226 9.50 9.14 37.66
CA ALA A 226 9.70 9.42 36.23
C ALA A 226 9.17 10.82 35.87
N VAL A 227 9.46 11.31 34.66
CA VAL A 227 8.68 12.40 34.04
C VAL A 227 7.57 11.73 33.26
N VAL A 228 6.31 11.97 33.65
CA VAL A 228 5.11 11.42 33.00
C VAL A 228 4.24 12.57 32.53
N GLU A 229 3.99 12.63 31.22
CA GLU A 229 3.09 13.59 30.58
C GLU A 229 2.14 12.86 29.62
N GLY A 230 0.86 13.22 29.68
CA GLY A 230 -0.21 12.70 28.83
C GLY A 230 -0.99 13.82 28.13
N GLY A 231 -1.47 13.51 26.94
CA GLY A 231 -2.44 14.32 26.19
C GLY A 231 -3.55 13.43 25.63
N VAL A 232 -4.76 13.95 25.60
CA VAL A 232 -5.94 13.35 24.96
C VAL A 232 -6.61 14.43 24.15
N ASP A 233 -6.96 14.09 22.90
CA ASP A 233 -7.58 15.00 21.95
C ASP A 233 -8.58 14.29 21.05
N ASP A 234 -9.45 15.07 20.41
CA ASP A 234 -10.35 14.66 19.33
C ASP A 234 -10.95 13.26 19.54
N VAL A 235 -11.80 13.16 20.58
CA VAL A 235 -12.35 11.90 21.10
C VAL A 235 -13.71 11.63 20.50
N GLU A 236 -13.89 10.47 19.88
CA GLU A 236 -15.12 10.08 19.20
C GLU A 236 -15.63 8.70 19.62
N VAL A 237 -16.95 8.52 19.53
CA VAL A 237 -17.63 7.23 19.62
C VAL A 237 -18.67 7.17 18.50
N ARG A 238 -18.56 6.16 17.62
CA ARG A 238 -19.27 6.01 16.33
C ARG A 238 -19.91 4.62 16.22
N THR A 239 -20.74 4.37 15.21
CA THR A 239 -21.27 3.02 14.88
C THR A 239 -20.63 2.39 13.63
N SER A 240 -19.68 3.07 13.02
CA SER A 240 -18.84 2.64 11.90
C SER A 240 -17.36 2.94 12.20
N PRO A 241 -16.41 2.21 11.58
CA PRO A 241 -14.99 2.52 11.75
C PRO A 241 -14.66 3.90 11.17
N PRO A 242 -13.84 4.71 11.85
CA PRO A 242 -13.36 5.99 11.31
C PRO A 242 -12.45 5.74 10.10
N SER A 243 -12.46 6.63 9.11
CA SER A 243 -11.56 6.50 7.98
C SER A 243 -10.13 6.96 8.34
N LEU A 244 -9.12 6.23 7.84
CA LEU A 244 -7.73 6.68 7.85
C LEU A 244 -7.35 7.29 6.50
N ALA A 245 -8.16 8.26 6.05
CA ALA A 245 -7.86 9.03 4.85
C ALA A 245 -6.58 9.89 5.03
N THR A 246 -5.78 10.00 3.98
CA THR A 246 -4.48 10.72 3.94
C THR A 246 -4.24 11.32 2.55
N ILE A 247 -3.75 12.56 2.48
CA ILE A 247 -3.36 13.18 1.19
C ILE A 247 -2.04 12.55 0.70
N ARG A 248 -2.06 12.00 -0.52
CA ARG A 248 -0.88 11.43 -1.20
C ARG A 248 -0.20 12.42 -2.12
N THR A 249 -0.97 13.07 -2.99
CA THR A 249 -0.47 13.94 -4.06
C THR A 249 -1.32 15.20 -4.21
N ALA A 250 -0.70 16.23 -4.76
CA ALA A 250 -1.23 17.59 -4.90
C ALA A 250 -0.56 18.23 -6.14
N THR A 251 -1.27 18.31 -7.27
CA THR A 251 -0.66 18.71 -8.56
C THR A 251 -1.56 19.66 -9.37
N GLY A 252 -1.06 20.87 -9.66
CA GLY A 252 -1.71 21.89 -10.50
C GLY A 252 -1.41 21.70 -11.98
N CYS A 253 -1.60 20.47 -12.47
CA CYS A 253 -0.87 19.94 -13.63
C CYS A 253 -1.77 19.15 -14.59
N GLU A 254 -3.07 19.44 -14.63
CA GLU A 254 -4.03 18.84 -15.56
C GLU A 254 -4.38 19.80 -16.73
N PRO A 255 -4.81 19.31 -17.91
CA PRO A 255 -4.99 20.09 -19.14
C PRO A 255 -5.89 21.34 -19.12
N ASN A 256 -6.66 21.56 -18.05
CA ASN A 256 -7.85 22.42 -18.03
C ASN A 256 -7.78 23.50 -16.93
N ASP A 257 -6.58 23.93 -16.53
CA ASP A 257 -6.33 24.79 -15.36
C ASP A 257 -6.89 24.20 -14.04
N LEU A 258 -6.86 22.86 -13.93
CA LEU A 258 -7.33 22.12 -12.75
C LEU A 258 -6.17 21.71 -11.84
N PHE A 259 -6.41 21.72 -10.53
CA PHE A 259 -5.52 21.16 -9.52
C PHE A 259 -6.14 19.92 -8.90
N SER A 260 -5.40 18.81 -8.89
CA SER A 260 -5.85 17.53 -8.35
C SER A 260 -5.25 17.22 -6.97
N VAL A 261 -6.11 16.81 -6.03
CA VAL A 261 -5.71 16.20 -4.75
C VAL A 261 -6.09 14.73 -4.76
N GLU A 262 -5.15 13.85 -4.42
CA GLU A 262 -5.42 12.43 -4.18
C GLU A 262 -5.48 12.17 -2.66
N VAL A 263 -6.62 11.69 -2.20
CA VAL A 263 -6.81 11.23 -0.81
C VAL A 263 -6.97 9.71 -0.81
N SER A 264 -6.19 9.00 -0.01
CA SER A 264 -6.24 7.55 0.13
C SER A 264 -6.61 7.11 1.53
N SER A 265 -7.42 6.07 1.66
CA SER A 265 -7.66 5.31 2.89
C SER A 265 -7.21 3.85 2.69
N ASP A 266 -7.32 3.03 3.73
CA ASP A 266 -7.08 1.58 3.65
C ASP A 266 -8.06 0.82 2.73
N VAL A 267 -9.12 1.50 2.23
CA VAL A 267 -10.16 0.90 1.37
C VAL A 267 -10.27 1.53 -0.04
N GLY A 268 -9.50 2.58 -0.36
CA GLY A 268 -9.55 3.18 -1.70
C GLY A 268 -8.81 4.50 -1.86
N PHE A 269 -8.98 5.12 -3.03
CA PHE A 269 -8.49 6.46 -3.35
C PHE A 269 -9.62 7.30 -3.98
N ALA A 270 -9.60 8.61 -3.73
CA ALA A 270 -10.51 9.58 -4.33
C ALA A 270 -9.70 10.80 -4.83
N THR A 271 -10.08 11.32 -6.00
CA THR A 271 -9.46 12.49 -6.62
C THR A 271 -10.44 13.66 -6.64
N TRP A 272 -9.97 14.85 -6.24
CA TRP A 272 -10.77 16.07 -6.20
C TRP A 272 -10.09 17.22 -6.96
N PHE A 273 -10.90 18.16 -7.49
CA PHE A 273 -10.47 19.17 -8.45
C PHE A 273 -10.77 20.60 -7.97
N VAL A 274 -9.80 21.52 -8.10
CA VAL A 274 -10.08 22.98 -8.10
C VAL A 274 -10.46 23.41 -9.51
N ASP A 275 -11.51 24.23 -9.67
CA ASP A 275 -11.85 24.90 -10.92
C ASP A 275 -11.25 26.34 -10.94
N ASP A 276 -10.83 26.80 -12.12
CA ASP A 276 -10.30 28.16 -12.42
C ASP A 276 -9.18 28.66 -11.50
N LEU A 277 -7.96 28.18 -11.73
CA LEU A 277 -6.74 28.64 -11.04
C LEU A 277 -6.22 30.02 -11.52
N GLN A 278 -6.87 30.72 -12.46
CA GLN A 278 -6.22 31.81 -13.20
C GLN A 278 -5.91 33.06 -12.35
N GLY A 279 -4.63 33.41 -12.30
CA GLY A 279 -4.10 34.56 -11.57
C GLY A 279 -3.75 34.29 -10.10
N LEU A 280 -3.80 33.04 -9.64
CA LEU A 280 -3.34 32.62 -8.31
C LEU A 280 -1.82 32.41 -8.29
N SER A 281 -1.20 32.54 -7.11
CA SER A 281 0.22 32.21 -6.89
C SER A 281 0.46 31.30 -5.67
N GLU A 282 -0.43 31.32 -4.66
CA GLU A 282 -0.33 30.45 -3.49
C GLU A 282 -1.70 30.22 -2.83
N PHE A 283 -1.99 28.99 -2.42
CA PHE A 283 -3.08 28.65 -1.50
C PHE A 283 -2.65 27.54 -0.52
N ASP A 284 -3.29 27.48 0.65
CA ASP A 284 -2.98 26.47 1.68
C ASP A 284 -3.97 25.30 1.62
N ILE A 285 -3.46 24.07 1.79
CA ILE A 285 -4.27 22.87 2.03
C ILE A 285 -4.14 22.43 3.49
N GLN A 286 -5.28 22.17 4.12
CA GLN A 286 -5.40 21.62 5.48
C GLN A 286 -6.25 20.35 5.44
N TYR A 287 -5.95 19.39 6.32
CA TYR A 287 -6.67 18.12 6.42
C TYR A 287 -6.72 17.65 7.87
N ASP A 288 -7.92 17.37 8.37
CA ASP A 288 -8.19 17.19 9.80
C ASP A 288 -7.90 15.76 10.32
N GLY A 289 -7.82 14.76 9.43
CA GLY A 289 -7.71 13.34 9.82
C GLY A 289 -6.40 12.90 10.48
N GLY A 290 -5.38 13.78 10.54
CA GLY A 290 -4.28 13.66 11.52
C GLY A 290 -2.84 13.69 10.98
N CYS A 291 -1.96 14.28 11.79
CA CYS A 291 -0.50 14.16 11.74
C CYS A 291 0.21 14.39 10.39
N LYS A 292 -0.14 15.45 9.66
CA LYS A 292 0.83 16.24 8.88
C LYS A 292 0.41 17.71 8.76
N SER A 293 1.40 18.58 8.61
CA SER A 293 1.24 20.03 8.55
C SER A 293 0.45 20.50 7.32
N ALA A 294 -0.18 21.67 7.43
CA ALA A 294 -0.68 22.41 6.28
C ALA A 294 0.37 22.48 5.16
N VAL A 295 -0.06 22.24 3.93
CA VAL A 295 0.79 22.28 2.73
C VAL A 295 0.49 23.56 1.98
N SER A 296 1.44 24.50 2.01
CA SER A 296 1.46 25.63 1.09
C SER A 296 1.68 25.10 -0.33
N VAL A 297 0.69 25.34 -1.19
CA VAL A 297 0.72 24.98 -2.60
C VAL A 297 1.03 26.24 -3.38
N THR A 298 2.27 26.36 -3.85
CA THR A 298 2.64 27.38 -4.83
C THR A 298 1.97 27.03 -6.16
N VAL A 299 0.97 27.81 -6.58
CA VAL A 299 0.35 27.69 -7.90
C VAL A 299 1.34 28.25 -8.92
N VAL A 300 2.10 27.35 -9.54
CA VAL A 300 2.94 27.73 -10.67
C VAL A 300 2.11 27.56 -11.94
N GLU A 301 1.44 28.64 -12.36
CA GLU A 301 0.85 28.74 -13.71
C GLU A 301 1.94 28.40 -14.75
N ARG A 302 1.88 27.19 -15.31
CA ARG A 302 2.77 26.74 -16.38
C ARG A 302 1.91 26.17 -17.50
N THR A 303 1.68 26.99 -18.53
CA THR A 303 1.10 26.54 -19.79
C THR A 303 1.87 25.29 -20.26
N PRO A 304 1.20 24.13 -20.48
CA PRO A 304 1.91 22.88 -20.77
C PRO A 304 2.89 22.99 -21.93
N LEU A 305 4.04 22.32 -21.80
CA LEU A 305 5.11 22.34 -22.79
C LEU A 305 4.71 21.49 -24.00
N LEU A 306 3.92 22.10 -24.89
CA LEU A 306 3.39 21.47 -26.10
C LEU A 306 4.51 20.90 -26.99
N VAL A 307 4.39 19.64 -27.39
CA VAL A 307 5.29 18.98 -28.35
C VAL A 307 4.54 18.72 -29.66
N GLY A 308 4.83 19.49 -30.70
CA GLY A 308 4.10 19.44 -31.97
C GLY A 308 4.02 20.78 -32.68
N GLU A 309 2.98 20.98 -33.49
CA GLU A 309 2.75 22.24 -34.21
C GLU A 309 2.49 23.39 -33.22
N GLY A 310 3.34 24.43 -33.29
CA GLY A 310 3.29 25.58 -32.39
C GLY A 310 4.14 25.44 -31.11
N GLY A 311 4.72 24.27 -30.84
CA GLY A 311 5.50 23.98 -29.63
C GLY A 311 6.92 23.49 -29.89
N TYR A 312 7.44 22.66 -28.99
CA TYR A 312 8.73 21.97 -29.11
C TYR A 312 8.69 20.95 -30.25
N ALA A 313 9.82 20.83 -30.96
CA ALA A 313 9.95 19.94 -32.12
C ALA A 313 10.07 18.45 -31.77
N SER A 314 10.34 18.12 -30.50
CA SER A 314 10.57 16.77 -29.97
C SER A 314 10.25 16.74 -28.47
N ILE A 315 9.93 15.57 -27.94
CA ILE A 315 9.67 15.34 -26.51
C ILE A 315 10.92 15.63 -25.69
N GLN A 316 12.09 15.14 -26.12
CA GLN A 316 13.34 15.44 -25.44
C GLN A 316 13.62 16.95 -25.38
N ALA A 317 13.29 17.70 -26.43
CA ALA A 317 13.48 19.16 -26.45
C ALA A 317 12.57 19.91 -25.45
N ALA A 318 11.41 19.35 -25.09
CA ALA A 318 10.59 19.87 -24.00
C ALA A 318 11.16 19.49 -22.63
N ILE A 319 11.56 18.23 -22.42
CA ILE A 319 12.21 17.78 -21.17
C ILE A 319 13.49 18.56 -20.87
N ASP A 320 14.30 18.85 -21.89
CA ASP A 320 15.54 19.65 -21.76
C ASP A 320 15.26 21.10 -21.32
N ALA A 321 14.07 21.63 -21.62
CA ALA A 321 13.62 22.95 -21.19
C ALA A 321 12.80 22.93 -19.89
N ALA A 322 12.32 21.75 -19.49
CA ALA A 322 11.41 21.57 -18.38
C ALA A 322 12.07 21.85 -17.02
N SER A 323 11.23 22.22 -16.05
CA SER A 323 11.50 22.23 -14.62
C SER A 323 10.58 21.23 -13.92
N ASP A 324 10.96 20.78 -12.73
CA ASP A 324 10.17 19.80 -11.99
C ASP A 324 8.73 20.32 -11.74
N GLY A 325 7.75 19.42 -11.91
CA GLY A 325 6.32 19.70 -11.94
C GLY A 325 5.76 20.12 -13.31
N ASP A 326 6.56 20.13 -14.39
CA ASP A 326 6.05 20.48 -15.72
C ASP A 326 5.18 19.39 -16.35
N VAL A 327 4.09 19.84 -16.99
CA VAL A 327 3.30 19.03 -17.94
C VAL A 327 3.88 19.19 -19.33
N ILE A 328 4.11 18.07 -20.02
CA ILE A 328 4.58 18.01 -21.41
C ILE A 328 3.51 17.30 -22.24
N GLN A 329 2.65 18.09 -22.88
CA GLN A 329 1.58 17.57 -23.72
C GLN A 329 2.05 17.31 -25.14
N VAL A 330 1.91 16.07 -25.61
CA VAL A 330 2.41 15.62 -26.91
C VAL A 330 1.27 15.49 -27.91
N VAL A 331 1.34 16.21 -29.04
CA VAL A 331 0.38 16.06 -30.13
C VAL A 331 0.48 14.64 -30.70
N GLY A 332 -0.68 13.98 -30.84
CA GLY A 332 -0.81 12.63 -31.38
C GLY A 332 -0.10 12.41 -32.72
N GLY A 333 0.42 11.20 -32.89
CA GLY A 333 1.23 10.79 -34.03
C GLY A 333 2.46 9.97 -33.63
N THR A 334 3.08 9.36 -34.63
CA THR A 334 4.27 8.49 -34.48
C THR A 334 5.57 9.29 -34.44
N ARG A 335 6.46 8.95 -33.51
CA ARG A 335 7.76 9.60 -33.26
C ARG A 335 8.84 8.55 -33.11
N THR A 336 9.94 8.71 -33.83
CA THR A 336 11.13 7.83 -33.77
C THR A 336 12.26 8.50 -32.98
N GLU A 337 11.93 9.22 -31.90
CA GLU A 337 12.89 9.78 -30.96
C GLU A 337 13.01 8.88 -29.73
N ARG A 338 14.18 8.89 -29.08
CA ARG A 338 14.36 8.31 -27.75
C ARG A 338 14.20 9.40 -26.70
N VAL A 339 13.56 9.06 -25.58
CA VAL A 339 13.19 9.99 -24.52
C VAL A 339 13.91 9.63 -23.23
N HIS A 340 14.58 10.58 -22.61
CA HIS A 340 15.37 10.38 -21.41
C HIS A 340 15.06 11.49 -20.40
N LEU A 341 14.35 11.14 -19.32
CA LEU A 341 13.89 12.12 -18.32
C LEU A 341 15.05 12.69 -17.49
N ARG A 342 16.16 11.94 -17.36
CA ARG A 342 17.34 12.29 -16.53
C ARG A 342 16.94 12.43 -15.06
N ASP A 343 16.91 13.66 -14.56
CA ASP A 343 16.52 14.08 -13.22
C ASP A 343 15.13 14.77 -13.19
N ARG A 344 14.48 14.94 -14.35
CA ARG A 344 13.27 15.76 -14.51
C ARG A 344 11.98 15.06 -14.08
N LYS A 345 11.38 15.57 -13.01
CA LYS A 345 10.09 15.13 -12.47
C LYS A 345 8.95 15.78 -13.25
N VAL A 346 8.41 15.09 -14.26
CA VAL A 346 7.44 15.65 -15.21
C VAL A 346 6.25 14.72 -15.47
N VAL A 347 5.13 15.31 -15.92
CA VAL A 347 3.96 14.60 -16.45
C VAL A 347 4.05 14.57 -17.97
N LEU A 348 4.12 13.38 -18.57
CA LEU A 348 4.05 13.16 -20.02
C LEU A 348 2.67 12.63 -20.40
N GLU A 349 1.94 13.35 -21.27
CA GLU A 349 0.59 12.94 -21.72
C GLU A 349 0.28 13.35 -23.17
N PRO A 350 -0.70 12.71 -23.85
CA PRO A 350 -1.24 13.18 -25.13
C PRO A 350 -2.03 14.48 -25.02
N VAL A 351 -1.94 15.37 -26.02
CA VAL A 351 -2.87 16.50 -26.16
C VAL A 351 -4.29 15.95 -26.42
N PRO A 352 -5.30 16.29 -25.58
CA PRO A 352 -6.64 15.75 -25.71
C PRO A 352 -7.25 15.88 -27.12
N GLY A 353 -7.80 14.78 -27.63
CA GLY A 353 -8.46 14.73 -28.94
C GLY A 353 -7.53 14.75 -30.17
N THR A 354 -6.20 14.79 -30.01
CA THR A 354 -5.26 14.75 -31.15
C THR A 354 -4.94 13.35 -31.67
N GLY A 355 -5.35 12.30 -30.95
CA GLY A 355 -5.06 10.90 -31.27
C GLY A 355 -3.96 10.32 -30.38
N GLU A 356 -3.54 9.10 -30.69
CA GLU A 356 -2.55 8.34 -29.92
C GLU A 356 -1.15 8.93 -30.08
N VAL A 357 -0.33 8.90 -29.03
CA VAL A 357 1.11 9.23 -29.10
C VAL A 357 1.90 7.94 -29.15
N THR A 358 2.68 7.74 -30.22
CA THR A 358 3.48 6.53 -30.41
C THR A 358 4.97 6.84 -30.43
N LEU A 359 5.71 6.29 -29.48
CA LEU A 359 7.15 6.10 -29.60
C LEU A 359 7.41 4.81 -30.39
N GLN A 360 8.19 4.92 -31.46
CA GLN A 360 8.39 3.88 -32.47
C GLN A 360 9.88 3.57 -32.63
N GLY A 361 10.24 2.29 -32.54
CA GLY A 361 11.59 1.81 -32.78
C GLY A 361 12.08 2.10 -34.20
N ASP A 362 13.34 2.53 -34.32
CA ASP A 362 14.02 2.76 -35.60
C ASP A 362 14.76 1.52 -36.12
N GLY A 363 14.60 0.37 -35.46
CA GLY A 363 15.34 -0.86 -35.73
C GLY A 363 16.76 -0.90 -35.14
N THR A 364 17.13 0.03 -34.24
CA THR A 364 18.42 0.03 -33.54
C THR A 364 18.26 -0.27 -32.05
N PRO A 365 19.24 -0.91 -31.39
CA PRO A 365 19.23 -1.11 -29.93
C PRO A 365 19.32 0.21 -29.13
N GLY A 366 18.45 0.34 -28.14
CA GLY A 366 18.34 1.44 -27.19
C GLY A 366 16.87 1.72 -26.86
N SER A 367 16.55 1.82 -25.58
CA SER A 367 15.19 2.01 -25.05
C SER A 367 14.47 3.21 -25.69
N LEU A 368 13.17 3.09 -25.95
CA LEU A 368 12.34 4.22 -26.41
C LEU A 368 12.22 5.29 -25.32
N MET A 369 12.11 4.88 -24.06
CA MET A 369 12.15 5.77 -22.90
C MET A 369 13.03 5.24 -21.76
N TRP A 370 13.69 6.16 -21.04
CA TRP A 370 14.49 5.89 -19.84
C TRP A 370 14.12 6.85 -18.71
N ILE A 371 13.92 6.30 -17.51
CA ILE A 371 13.64 7.01 -16.26
C ILE A 371 14.56 6.45 -15.17
N GLY A 372 15.07 7.32 -14.29
CA GLY A 372 16.00 6.95 -13.23
C GLY A 372 16.32 8.10 -12.27
N GLU A 373 17.53 8.13 -11.72
CA GLU A 373 18.02 9.19 -10.81
C GLU A 373 17.11 9.47 -9.59
N GLY A 374 16.42 8.45 -9.06
CA GLY A 374 15.59 8.60 -7.86
C GLY A 374 14.28 9.36 -8.05
N GLN A 375 13.79 9.50 -9.29
CA GLN A 375 12.43 10.02 -9.56
C GLN A 375 11.35 9.16 -8.87
N GLY A 376 10.35 9.80 -8.26
CA GLY A 376 9.24 9.17 -7.56
C GLY A 376 7.91 9.27 -8.32
N PRO A 377 6.76 9.05 -7.65
CA PRO A 377 5.44 9.00 -8.29
C PRO A 377 4.97 10.35 -8.84
N GLU A 378 5.63 11.45 -8.49
CA GLU A 378 5.47 12.76 -9.14
C GLU A 378 5.89 12.76 -10.63
N THR A 379 6.56 11.70 -11.09
CA THR A 379 6.88 11.47 -12.49
C THR A 379 5.82 10.54 -13.09
N VAL A 380 5.09 11.03 -14.09
CA VAL A 380 3.93 10.34 -14.67
C VAL A 380 4.11 10.16 -16.17
N VAL A 381 3.87 8.96 -16.68
CA VAL A 381 3.76 8.68 -18.11
C VAL A 381 2.40 8.03 -18.37
N ARG A 382 1.51 8.76 -19.06
CA ARG A 382 0.12 8.33 -19.30
C ARG A 382 -0.24 8.33 -20.78
N GLY A 383 -0.93 7.29 -21.26
CA GLY A 383 -1.48 7.28 -22.63
C GLY A 383 -0.47 7.14 -23.78
N PHE A 384 0.73 6.61 -23.53
CA PHE A 384 1.77 6.39 -24.55
C PHE A 384 1.73 4.99 -25.14
N ARG A 385 1.98 4.88 -26.45
CA ARG A 385 2.25 3.61 -27.15
C ARG A 385 3.76 3.46 -27.37
N PHE A 386 4.32 2.34 -26.94
CA PHE A 386 5.73 1.95 -27.10
C PHE A 386 5.80 0.76 -28.08
N VAL A 387 6.28 1.00 -29.30
CA VAL A 387 6.14 0.08 -30.44
C VAL A 387 7.48 -0.26 -31.06
N ASP A 388 7.76 -1.56 -31.25
CA ASP A 388 8.98 -2.12 -31.86
C ASP A 388 10.31 -1.63 -31.23
N GLY A 389 10.29 -1.22 -29.96
CA GLY A 389 11.48 -0.78 -29.24
C GLY A 389 12.44 -1.94 -28.98
N ILE A 390 13.73 -1.79 -29.29
CA ILE A 390 14.75 -2.83 -29.12
C ILE A 390 15.66 -2.48 -27.94
N ALA A 391 15.80 -3.36 -26.95
CA ALA A 391 16.67 -3.15 -25.79
C ALA A 391 18.13 -2.89 -26.20
N GLY A 392 18.74 -1.88 -25.59
CA GLY A 392 20.17 -1.57 -25.73
C GLY A 392 20.88 -1.46 -24.39
N ASN A 393 22.10 -0.90 -24.39
CA ASN A 393 22.77 -0.49 -23.17
C ASN A 393 21.96 0.68 -22.53
N PRO A 394 21.56 0.60 -21.25
CA PRO A 394 20.85 1.69 -20.59
C PRO A 394 21.79 2.78 -20.05
N ASP A 395 23.11 2.63 -20.20
CA ASP A 395 24.07 3.73 -20.05
C ASP A 395 24.15 4.57 -21.35
N PRO A 396 23.69 5.84 -21.34
CA PRO A 396 23.72 6.72 -22.51
C PRO A 396 25.13 7.22 -22.87
N ASP A 397 26.10 7.20 -21.93
CA ASP A 397 27.51 7.54 -22.19
C ASP A 397 28.28 6.37 -22.84
N GLY A 398 27.63 5.20 -22.97
CA GLY A 398 28.02 4.14 -23.88
C GLY A 398 29.14 3.22 -23.41
N VAL A 399 29.39 3.14 -22.09
CA VAL A 399 30.26 2.11 -21.50
C VAL A 399 29.50 0.78 -21.51
N PRO A 400 29.93 -0.26 -22.25
CA PRO A 400 29.20 -1.52 -22.29
C PRO A 400 29.44 -2.29 -20.99
N ASN A 401 28.48 -2.21 -20.06
CA ASN A 401 28.34 -3.24 -19.04
C ASN A 401 27.56 -4.43 -19.62
N ASN A 402 27.78 -5.63 -19.07
CA ASN A 402 27.29 -6.89 -19.63
C ASN A 402 26.11 -7.50 -18.83
N TRP A 403 25.45 -6.70 -17.99
CA TRP A 403 24.37 -7.14 -17.09
C TRP A 403 23.11 -6.27 -17.17
N ALA A 404 23.25 -5.02 -17.61
CA ALA A 404 22.15 -4.13 -17.92
C ALA A 404 21.95 -4.08 -19.44
N SER A 405 20.97 -4.83 -19.93
CA SER A 405 20.23 -4.44 -21.15
C SER A 405 18.96 -3.75 -20.68
N GLY A 406 18.63 -2.57 -21.22
CA GLY A 406 17.39 -1.85 -20.90
C GLY A 406 16.13 -2.62 -21.31
N GLY A 407 14.97 -2.02 -21.07
CA GLY A 407 13.76 -2.43 -21.78
C GLY A 407 13.75 -1.81 -23.17
N GLY A 408 13.19 -2.50 -24.15
CA GLY A 408 13.03 -1.98 -25.51
C GLY A 408 12.05 -0.80 -25.55
N GLY A 409 10.91 -0.95 -24.88
CA GLY A 409 9.98 0.15 -24.60
C GLY A 409 10.55 1.11 -23.55
N LEU A 410 10.48 0.72 -22.28
CA LEU A 410 10.77 1.56 -21.12
C LEU A 410 11.83 0.93 -20.21
N THR A 411 12.74 1.74 -19.68
CA THR A 411 13.71 1.35 -18.65
C THR A 411 13.50 2.18 -17.40
N LEU A 412 13.33 1.51 -16.25
CA LEU A 412 13.15 2.11 -14.93
C LEU A 412 14.32 1.70 -14.04
N TRP A 413 15.20 2.63 -13.72
CA TRP A 413 16.46 2.38 -13.02
C TRP A 413 16.58 3.19 -11.73
N GLY A 414 16.30 2.57 -10.57
CA GLY A 414 16.35 3.25 -9.27
C GLY A 414 15.25 4.30 -9.09
N THR A 415 14.02 4.01 -9.52
CA THR A 415 12.94 5.00 -9.66
C THR A 415 11.53 4.39 -9.49
N SER A 416 10.59 5.20 -9.02
CA SER A 416 9.22 4.81 -8.63
C SER A 416 8.13 5.65 -9.33
N PRO A 417 8.12 5.81 -10.67
CA PRO A 417 7.13 6.63 -11.37
C PRO A 417 5.76 5.96 -11.46
N LEU A 418 4.74 6.73 -11.83
CA LEU A 418 3.45 6.23 -12.27
C LEU A 418 3.44 6.02 -13.79
N ILE A 419 3.24 4.78 -14.22
CA ILE A 419 3.02 4.39 -15.62
C ILE A 419 1.57 3.95 -15.74
N GLU A 420 0.73 4.71 -16.46
CA GLU A 420 -0.70 4.41 -16.59
C GLU A 420 -1.22 4.46 -18.02
N GLN A 421 -2.25 3.66 -18.34
CA GLN A 421 -2.95 3.72 -19.63
C GLN A 421 -2.01 3.60 -20.86
N CYS A 422 -0.87 2.93 -20.71
CA CYS A 422 0.15 2.79 -21.74
C CYS A 422 0.06 1.43 -22.45
N GLU A 423 0.45 1.40 -23.72
CA GLU A 423 0.52 0.18 -24.52
C GLU A 423 1.96 -0.14 -24.91
N PHE A 424 2.38 -1.39 -24.75
CA PHE A 424 3.69 -1.89 -25.14
C PHE A 424 3.50 -3.03 -26.15
N VAL A 425 3.84 -2.77 -27.41
CA VAL A 425 3.55 -3.67 -28.54
C VAL A 425 4.82 -4.04 -29.29
N GLY A 426 5.09 -5.34 -29.45
CA GLY A 426 6.17 -5.84 -30.31
C GLY A 426 7.58 -5.45 -29.88
N ASN A 427 7.80 -5.01 -28.63
CA ASN A 427 9.13 -4.63 -28.17
C ASN A 427 10.02 -5.88 -28.02
N GLU A 428 11.32 -5.70 -28.28
CA GLU A 428 12.34 -6.75 -28.29
C GLU A 428 13.41 -6.50 -27.23
N GLY A 429 13.92 -7.53 -26.55
CA GLY A 429 15.01 -7.32 -25.60
C GLY A 429 15.37 -8.47 -24.67
N GLN A 430 16.60 -8.49 -24.15
CA GLN A 430 17.12 -9.65 -23.42
C GLN A 430 16.40 -9.94 -22.08
N TYR A 431 15.97 -8.90 -21.34
CA TYR A 431 15.59 -9.04 -19.93
C TYR A 431 14.13 -8.71 -19.64
N GLY A 432 13.63 -7.56 -20.06
CA GLY A 432 12.22 -7.16 -19.94
C GLY A 432 11.90 -6.24 -21.10
N PRO A 433 11.40 -6.75 -22.24
CA PRO A 433 11.44 -6.04 -23.51
C PRO A 433 10.43 -4.89 -23.57
N ALA A 434 9.27 -5.01 -22.91
CA ALA A 434 8.39 -3.87 -22.71
C ALA A 434 8.92 -2.96 -21.59
N ILE A 435 9.14 -3.51 -20.39
CA ILE A 435 9.66 -2.78 -19.23
C ILE A 435 10.77 -3.58 -18.55
N ASN A 436 11.93 -2.96 -18.35
CA ASN A 436 12.95 -3.45 -17.43
C ASN A 436 12.99 -2.54 -16.19
N LEU A 437 12.51 -3.05 -15.06
CA LEU A 437 12.45 -2.34 -13.78
C LEU A 437 13.50 -2.92 -12.83
N GLN A 438 14.40 -2.05 -12.33
CA GLN A 438 15.45 -2.42 -11.38
C GLN A 438 15.54 -1.42 -10.22
N GLY A 439 15.32 -1.90 -8.99
CA GLY A 439 15.56 -1.15 -7.75
C GLY A 439 14.61 0.02 -7.47
N GLY A 440 13.31 -0.11 -7.74
CA GLY A 440 12.36 0.99 -7.50
C GLY A 440 10.89 0.58 -7.57
N ASN A 441 10.02 1.37 -6.91
CA ASN A 441 8.66 0.96 -6.56
C ASN A 441 7.64 1.64 -7.48
N ALA A 442 7.79 1.43 -8.79
CA ALA A 442 6.89 2.00 -9.80
C ALA A 442 5.47 1.42 -9.68
N THR A 443 4.47 2.24 -10.01
CA THR A 443 3.09 1.78 -10.19
C THR A 443 2.81 1.66 -11.68
N ILE A 444 2.42 0.46 -12.12
CA ILE A 444 2.11 0.13 -13.52
C ILE A 444 0.63 -0.26 -13.53
N ARG A 445 -0.25 0.62 -14.03
CA ARG A 445 -1.70 0.42 -13.95
C ARG A 445 -2.43 0.60 -15.27
N ASN A 446 -3.50 -0.17 -15.49
CA ASN A 446 -4.35 -0.04 -16.69
C ASN A 446 -3.54 -0.11 -18.02
N CYS A 447 -2.44 -0.88 -18.04
CA CYS A 447 -1.52 -0.97 -19.18
C CYS A 447 -1.70 -2.28 -19.97
N THR A 448 -1.42 -2.25 -21.27
CA THR A 448 -1.50 -3.41 -22.16
C THR A 448 -0.14 -3.79 -22.73
N PHE A 449 0.19 -5.07 -22.70
CA PHE A 449 1.45 -5.66 -23.14
C PHE A 449 1.17 -6.74 -24.19
N THR A 450 1.46 -6.48 -25.46
CA THR A 450 1.11 -7.38 -26.57
C THR A 450 2.32 -7.78 -27.42
N GLY A 451 2.58 -9.08 -27.57
CA GLY A 451 3.57 -9.60 -28.51
C GLY A 451 5.02 -9.19 -28.25
N ASN A 452 5.36 -8.74 -27.04
CA ASN A 452 6.73 -8.39 -26.68
C ASN A 452 7.56 -9.68 -26.55
N THR A 453 8.83 -9.66 -26.96
CA THR A 453 9.62 -10.89 -27.17
C THR A 453 11.07 -10.77 -26.67
N THR A 454 11.63 -11.83 -26.05
CA THR A 454 13.06 -11.82 -25.65
C THR A 454 14.03 -12.33 -26.72
N THR A 455 15.04 -11.52 -27.04
CA THR A 455 15.94 -11.70 -28.19
C THR A 455 17.26 -12.42 -27.87
N GLY A 456 17.28 -13.21 -26.80
CA GLY A 456 18.47 -13.91 -26.34
C GLY A 456 18.95 -15.05 -27.26
N THR A 457 20.16 -15.54 -27.01
CA THR A 457 20.59 -16.87 -27.48
C THR A 457 20.80 -17.78 -26.27
N THR A 458 20.64 -19.09 -26.46
CA THR A 458 20.85 -20.14 -25.42
C THR A 458 22.33 -20.34 -25.05
N ALA A 459 23.16 -19.29 -25.17
CA ALA A 459 24.61 -19.31 -24.95
C ALA A 459 25.06 -18.36 -23.81
N ALA A 460 24.14 -17.65 -23.17
CA ALA A 460 24.42 -16.90 -21.94
C ALA A 460 24.82 -17.87 -20.82
N SER A 461 26.06 -17.75 -20.32
CA SER A 461 26.66 -18.71 -19.37
C SER A 461 26.29 -18.48 -17.89
N TYR A 462 25.22 -17.72 -17.65
CA TYR A 462 24.69 -17.35 -16.33
C TYR A 462 23.15 -17.28 -16.44
N PRO A 463 22.38 -17.58 -15.38
CA PRO A 463 20.92 -17.59 -15.43
C PRO A 463 20.36 -16.25 -15.94
N VAL A 464 19.48 -16.35 -16.94
CA VAL A 464 19.03 -15.19 -17.71
C VAL A 464 17.70 -14.73 -17.13
N TYR A 465 17.71 -13.63 -16.38
CA TYR A 465 16.54 -13.07 -15.68
C TYR A 465 15.50 -12.46 -16.64
N CYS A 466 14.83 -13.29 -17.46
CA CYS A 466 13.95 -12.88 -18.54
C CYS A 466 12.47 -12.84 -18.13
N GLY A 467 11.79 -11.71 -18.35
CA GLY A 467 10.34 -11.63 -18.53
C GLY A 467 10.02 -11.26 -19.97
N GLY A 468 9.01 -11.88 -20.59
CA GLY A 468 8.64 -11.62 -22.00
C GLY A 468 7.94 -10.29 -22.23
N ALA A 469 7.46 -9.61 -21.19
CA ALA A 469 7.10 -8.20 -21.19
C ALA A 469 7.88 -7.44 -20.10
N ILE A 470 7.75 -7.83 -18.84
CA ILE A 470 8.29 -7.09 -17.67
C ILE A 470 9.33 -7.92 -16.91
N LYS A 471 10.48 -7.32 -16.62
CA LYS A 471 11.40 -7.78 -15.56
C LYS A 471 11.29 -6.88 -14.34
N ILE A 472 11.29 -7.49 -13.16
CA ILE A 472 11.38 -6.86 -11.84
C ILE A 472 12.61 -7.43 -11.10
N LEU A 473 13.50 -6.57 -10.59
CA LEU A 473 14.71 -6.98 -9.86
C LEU A 473 15.12 -5.93 -8.79
N SER A 474 15.39 -6.35 -7.54
CA SER A 474 16.06 -5.47 -6.55
C SER A 474 17.59 -5.49 -6.71
N TYR A 475 18.25 -4.44 -6.23
CA TYR A 475 19.71 -4.44 -6.10
C TYR A 475 20.16 -5.37 -4.95
N ARG A 476 21.05 -6.32 -5.25
CA ARG A 476 21.66 -7.19 -4.24
C ARG A 476 22.97 -6.64 -3.68
N ASP A 477 23.88 -6.16 -4.53
CA ASP A 477 25.30 -5.94 -4.13
C ASP A 477 25.87 -4.53 -4.39
N ASP A 478 25.30 -3.72 -5.29
CA ASP A 478 25.92 -2.47 -5.78
C ASP A 478 25.17 -1.16 -5.41
N SER A 479 24.04 -1.21 -4.69
CA SER A 479 23.29 0.02 -4.36
C SER A 479 24.00 0.88 -3.29
N PRO A 480 24.12 2.22 -3.49
CA PRO A 480 24.70 3.11 -2.49
C PRO A 480 23.82 3.32 -1.24
N THR A 481 22.56 2.86 -1.24
CA THR A 481 21.64 2.92 -0.09
C THR A 481 21.64 1.65 0.76
N GLY A 482 22.01 0.50 0.19
CA GLY A 482 21.82 -0.82 0.77
C GLY A 482 20.78 -1.65 0.00
N ALA A 483 20.36 -2.78 0.58
CA ALA A 483 19.42 -3.71 -0.05
C ALA A 483 17.96 -3.27 0.14
N ASP A 484 17.55 -2.23 -0.60
CA ASP A 484 16.15 -1.79 -0.65
C ASP A 484 15.31 -2.76 -1.51
N VAL A 485 14.21 -3.27 -0.95
CA VAL A 485 13.31 -4.18 -1.67
C VAL A 485 12.45 -3.42 -2.67
N THR A 486 12.47 -3.92 -3.90
CA THR A 486 11.59 -3.51 -4.99
C THR A 486 10.19 -4.08 -4.78
N THR A 487 9.24 -3.20 -4.44
CA THR A 487 7.81 -3.51 -4.20
C THR A 487 6.88 -2.73 -5.16
N PRO A 488 7.00 -2.90 -6.49
CA PRO A 488 6.16 -2.20 -7.45
C PRO A 488 4.74 -2.77 -7.47
N VAL A 489 3.78 -1.96 -7.91
CA VAL A 489 2.39 -2.39 -8.08
C VAL A 489 2.12 -2.62 -9.57
N ILE A 490 1.54 -3.76 -9.91
CA ILE A 490 0.99 -4.06 -11.23
C ILE A 490 -0.50 -4.33 -11.06
N GLU A 491 -1.34 -3.45 -11.60
CA GLU A 491 -2.80 -3.52 -11.41
C GLU A 491 -3.59 -3.25 -12.69
N ASP A 492 -4.72 -3.94 -12.86
CA ASP A 492 -5.65 -3.79 -14.00
C ASP A 492 -4.96 -3.91 -15.38
N CYS A 493 -3.88 -4.69 -15.47
CA CYS A 493 -3.04 -4.81 -16.68
C CYS A 493 -3.37 -6.06 -17.50
N VAL A 494 -3.16 -5.97 -18.82
CA VAL A 494 -3.40 -7.06 -19.77
C VAL A 494 -2.11 -7.47 -20.45
N PHE A 495 -1.76 -8.75 -20.39
CA PHE A 495 -0.59 -9.37 -20.99
C PHE A 495 -1.04 -10.43 -22.00
N THR A 496 -0.84 -10.18 -23.29
CA THR A 496 -1.31 -11.05 -24.38
C THR A 496 -0.18 -11.43 -25.33
N GLU A 497 -0.03 -12.71 -25.65
CA GLU A 497 0.94 -13.23 -26.66
C GLU A 497 2.42 -12.82 -26.45
N ASN A 498 2.85 -12.47 -25.23
CA ASN A 498 4.26 -12.14 -24.96
C ASN A 498 5.11 -13.43 -24.87
N GLU A 499 6.34 -13.41 -25.38
CA GLU A 499 7.21 -14.60 -25.48
C GLU A 499 8.60 -14.39 -24.85
N ALA A 500 8.98 -15.30 -23.95
CA ALA A 500 10.32 -15.35 -23.36
C ALA A 500 11.06 -16.62 -23.79
N LEU A 501 12.34 -16.47 -24.17
CA LEU A 501 13.24 -17.59 -24.45
C LEU A 501 13.41 -18.53 -23.24
N LEU A 502 13.36 -17.97 -22.04
CA LEU A 502 13.55 -18.61 -20.74
C LEU A 502 12.68 -17.89 -19.71
N ASN A 503 12.38 -18.54 -18.59
CA ASN A 503 11.66 -17.96 -17.46
C ASN A 503 10.23 -17.51 -17.82
N GLY A 504 9.81 -16.28 -17.47
CA GLY A 504 8.40 -15.88 -17.48
C GLY A 504 7.96 -15.28 -18.80
N GLY A 505 7.01 -15.88 -19.51
CA GLY A 505 6.53 -15.40 -20.81
C GLY A 505 5.87 -14.01 -20.76
N ALA A 506 5.35 -13.57 -19.62
CA ALA A 506 4.90 -12.18 -19.40
C ALA A 506 5.79 -11.45 -18.38
N VAL A 507 5.91 -11.96 -17.16
CA VAL A 507 6.58 -11.26 -16.04
C VAL A 507 7.61 -12.16 -15.38
N SER A 508 8.75 -11.59 -14.99
CA SER A 508 9.74 -12.31 -14.18
C SER A 508 10.24 -11.47 -13.02
N VAL A 509 10.07 -12.01 -11.81
CA VAL A 509 10.29 -11.36 -10.53
C VAL A 509 11.52 -12.00 -9.86
N TRP A 510 12.53 -11.19 -9.58
CA TRP A 510 13.80 -11.63 -8.99
C TRP A 510 14.11 -10.83 -7.74
N TYR A 511 14.16 -11.49 -6.57
CA TYR A 511 14.53 -10.86 -5.30
C TYR A 511 13.69 -9.59 -5.05
N SER A 512 12.36 -9.68 -5.22
CA SER A 512 11.44 -8.54 -5.18
C SER A 512 10.11 -8.97 -4.56
N ALA A 513 9.27 -8.00 -4.19
CA ALA A 513 7.95 -8.24 -3.62
C ALA A 513 6.86 -7.36 -4.28
N PRO A 514 6.59 -7.55 -5.58
CA PRO A 514 5.52 -6.85 -6.26
C PRO A 514 4.14 -7.26 -5.73
N ILE A 515 3.19 -6.33 -5.81
CA ILE A 515 1.75 -6.62 -5.69
C ILE A 515 1.21 -6.74 -7.11
N ILE A 516 0.54 -7.85 -7.44
CA ILE A 516 -0.04 -8.09 -8.77
C ILE A 516 -1.54 -8.34 -8.59
N ARG A 517 -2.40 -7.46 -9.12
CA ARG A 517 -3.85 -7.56 -8.92
C ARG A 517 -4.68 -7.26 -10.16
N ASN A 518 -5.85 -7.88 -10.29
CA ASN A 518 -6.81 -7.68 -11.39
C ASN A 518 -6.21 -7.86 -12.81
N CYS A 519 -5.13 -8.63 -12.94
CA CYS A 519 -4.39 -8.73 -14.21
C CYS A 519 -4.84 -9.94 -15.05
N MET A 520 -4.85 -9.74 -16.37
CA MET A 520 -5.14 -10.78 -17.36
C MET A 520 -3.84 -11.24 -18.03
N PHE A 521 -3.58 -12.54 -18.00
CA PHE A 521 -2.44 -13.18 -18.67
C PHE A 521 -2.99 -14.19 -19.68
N GLU A 522 -3.01 -13.81 -20.96
CA GLU A 522 -3.56 -14.59 -22.07
C GLU A 522 -2.47 -15.04 -23.06
N ALA A 523 -2.38 -16.34 -23.32
CA ALA A 523 -1.53 -16.92 -24.38
C ALA A 523 -0.04 -16.52 -24.36
N ASN A 524 0.49 -16.10 -23.20
CA ASN A 524 1.92 -15.79 -23.02
C ASN A 524 2.75 -17.08 -22.97
N ARG A 525 4.03 -17.00 -23.33
CA ARG A 525 4.81 -18.20 -23.66
C ARG A 525 6.26 -18.18 -23.17
N ALA A 526 6.71 -19.30 -22.61
CA ALA A 526 8.11 -19.59 -22.32
C ALA A 526 8.63 -20.71 -23.24
N LEU A 527 9.68 -20.42 -24.01
CA LEU A 527 10.31 -21.40 -24.92
C LEU A 527 11.25 -22.40 -24.22
N GLY A 528 11.51 -22.22 -22.93
CA GLY A 528 12.43 -23.01 -22.11
C GLY A 528 11.83 -23.39 -20.76
N SER A 529 12.69 -23.75 -19.80
CA SER A 529 12.31 -23.82 -18.38
C SER A 529 11.84 -22.45 -17.90
N GLY A 530 10.77 -22.39 -17.09
CA GLY A 530 10.12 -21.14 -16.73
C GLY A 530 8.61 -21.24 -16.62
N ALA A 531 7.90 -20.12 -16.78
CA ALA A 531 6.45 -20.06 -16.68
C ALA A 531 5.85 -19.41 -17.91
N GLY A 532 4.74 -19.89 -18.44
CA GLY A 532 4.09 -19.24 -19.58
C GLY A 532 3.68 -17.79 -19.28
N ALA A 533 3.27 -17.46 -18.05
CA ALA A 533 3.02 -16.08 -17.63
C ALA A 533 4.07 -15.54 -16.64
N ILE A 534 4.09 -16.02 -15.38
CA ILE A 534 4.89 -15.40 -14.29
C ILE A 534 5.90 -16.38 -13.69
N VAL A 535 7.18 -16.03 -13.73
CA VAL A 535 8.22 -16.64 -12.88
C VAL A 535 8.48 -15.76 -11.67
N TYR A 536 8.43 -16.36 -10.48
CA TYR A 536 8.72 -15.73 -9.20
C TYR A 536 9.93 -16.41 -8.53
N THR A 537 10.97 -15.66 -8.18
CA THR A 537 12.12 -16.21 -7.44
C THR A 537 12.58 -15.37 -6.26
N ALA A 538 13.02 -16.06 -5.21
CA ALA A 538 13.68 -15.51 -4.03
C ALA A 538 15.03 -16.18 -3.78
N PHE A 539 15.94 -15.46 -3.11
CA PHE A 539 17.20 -15.99 -2.60
C PHE A 539 17.39 -15.41 -1.20
N THR A 540 17.44 -16.28 -0.20
CA THR A 540 17.53 -15.93 1.21
C THR A 540 18.92 -16.31 1.76
N ASP A 541 19.72 -15.32 2.16
CA ASP A 541 21.03 -15.56 2.80
C ASP A 541 20.85 -15.50 4.33
N PHE A 542 20.36 -16.62 4.87
CA PHE A 542 19.81 -16.81 6.22
C PHE A 542 20.66 -16.20 7.35
N THR A 543 20.36 -14.95 7.73
CA THR A 543 21.02 -14.28 8.87
C THR A 543 20.09 -13.48 9.79
N THR A 544 18.91 -13.00 9.34
CA THR A 544 17.98 -12.21 10.17
C THR A 544 16.50 -12.60 9.94
N PRO A 545 15.67 -12.71 10.99
CA PRO A 545 14.21 -12.84 10.85
C PRO A 545 13.54 -11.63 10.19
N ASP A 546 14.19 -10.47 10.22
CA ASP A 546 13.75 -9.21 9.62
C ASP A 546 14.09 -9.10 8.11
N ASP A 547 14.41 -10.21 7.44
CA ASP A 547 14.68 -10.23 5.99
C ASP A 547 13.37 -9.96 5.20
N PRO A 548 13.27 -8.84 4.47
CA PRO A 548 12.04 -8.42 3.79
C PRO A 548 11.65 -9.28 2.57
N TYR A 549 12.49 -10.25 2.17
CA TYR A 549 12.10 -11.25 1.17
C TYR A 549 11.27 -12.40 1.74
N VAL A 550 11.35 -12.64 3.05
CA VAL A 550 10.59 -13.69 3.77
C VAL A 550 9.08 -13.36 3.79
N GLY A 551 8.24 -14.39 3.86
CA GLY A 551 6.79 -14.25 4.08
C GLY A 551 5.96 -14.05 2.81
N TRP A 552 4.69 -13.74 3.00
CA TRP A 552 3.66 -13.76 1.94
C TRP A 552 3.85 -12.67 0.88
N LYS A 553 3.58 -13.06 -0.37
CA LYS A 553 3.50 -12.24 -1.57
C LYS A 553 2.13 -12.51 -2.20
N TYR A 554 1.44 -11.46 -2.65
CA TYR A 554 0.01 -11.53 -2.95
C TYR A 554 -0.26 -11.37 -4.45
N ILE A 555 -1.08 -12.28 -4.99
CA ILE A 555 -1.62 -12.19 -6.34
C ILE A 555 -3.15 -12.30 -6.23
N GLU A 556 -3.87 -11.30 -6.71
CA GLU A 556 -5.30 -11.07 -6.43
C GLU A 556 -6.11 -10.88 -7.72
N GLY A 557 -7.29 -11.49 -7.84
CA GLY A 557 -8.22 -11.23 -8.95
C GLY A 557 -7.65 -11.51 -10.35
N CYS A 558 -6.56 -12.30 -10.46
CA CYS A 558 -5.81 -12.48 -11.70
C CYS A 558 -6.31 -13.71 -12.48
N THR A 559 -6.40 -13.56 -13.80
CA THR A 559 -6.79 -14.64 -14.72
C THR A 559 -5.62 -15.04 -15.60
N PHE A 560 -5.31 -16.33 -15.63
CA PHE A 560 -4.25 -16.95 -16.41
C PHE A 560 -4.88 -17.94 -17.39
N VAL A 561 -5.01 -17.58 -18.67
CA VAL A 561 -5.64 -18.42 -19.69
C VAL A 561 -4.71 -18.74 -20.86
N GLY A 562 -4.60 -20.02 -21.22
CA GLY A 562 -3.91 -20.47 -22.43
C GLY A 562 -2.39 -20.23 -22.47
N ASN A 563 -1.77 -19.86 -21.36
CA ASN A 563 -0.32 -19.60 -21.30
C ASN A 563 0.46 -20.92 -21.42
N ARG A 564 1.71 -20.86 -21.92
CA ARG A 564 2.44 -22.06 -22.35
C ARG A 564 3.92 -22.10 -21.95
N ALA A 565 4.41 -23.24 -21.48
CA ALA A 565 5.85 -23.53 -21.34
C ALA A 565 6.27 -24.75 -22.20
N ASP A 566 7.30 -24.59 -23.05
CA ASP A 566 7.73 -25.61 -24.05
C ASP A 566 8.95 -26.46 -23.64
N ALA A 567 9.63 -26.11 -22.55
CA ALA A 567 10.56 -26.94 -21.76
C ALA A 567 11.56 -27.91 -22.48
N PRO A 568 12.26 -27.56 -23.58
CA PRO A 568 13.43 -28.34 -23.98
C PRO A 568 14.59 -28.03 -23.02
N VAL A 569 15.02 -29.02 -22.21
CA VAL A 569 16.08 -28.85 -21.19
C VAL A 569 17.33 -28.14 -21.75
N VAL A 570 17.54 -26.88 -21.34
CA VAL A 570 18.69 -26.06 -21.76
C VAL A 570 19.85 -26.26 -20.79
N PRO A 571 21.03 -26.74 -21.24
CA PRO A 571 22.17 -26.96 -20.35
C PRO A 571 22.68 -25.63 -19.74
N GLY A 572 22.39 -25.40 -18.46
CA GLY A 572 22.79 -24.19 -17.73
C GLY A 572 21.64 -23.24 -17.34
N GLY A 573 20.38 -23.59 -17.58
CA GLY A 573 19.25 -22.91 -16.91
C GLY A 573 19.25 -23.20 -15.41
N ALA A 574 18.93 -22.20 -14.57
CA ALA A 574 18.89 -22.34 -13.10
C ALA A 574 17.47 -22.57 -12.54
N ILE A 575 16.48 -22.80 -13.40
CA ILE A 575 15.12 -23.21 -13.03
C ILE A 575 14.91 -24.61 -13.63
N GLU A 576 14.69 -25.61 -12.78
CA GLU A 576 14.48 -27.01 -13.21
C GLU A 576 13.00 -27.32 -13.54
N GLY A 577 12.09 -26.38 -13.29
CA GLY A 577 10.65 -26.49 -13.55
C GLY A 577 10.17 -25.84 -14.83
N ALA A 578 8.95 -26.20 -15.25
CA ALA A 578 8.22 -25.47 -16.27
C ALA A 578 6.70 -25.45 -15.97
N GLY A 579 6.16 -24.31 -15.56
CA GLY A 579 4.73 -24.13 -15.27
C GLY A 579 3.99 -23.52 -16.47
N GLY A 580 2.82 -24.03 -16.87
CA GLY A 580 2.09 -23.43 -18.00
C GLY A 580 1.67 -21.98 -17.76
N ALA A 581 1.29 -21.62 -16.53
CA ALA A 581 1.01 -20.25 -16.10
C ALA A 581 2.07 -19.68 -15.16
N PHE A 582 2.41 -20.40 -14.08
CA PHE A 582 3.16 -19.87 -12.94
C PHE A 582 4.29 -20.79 -12.47
N VAL A 583 5.41 -20.20 -12.06
CA VAL A 583 6.51 -20.87 -11.35
C VAL A 583 6.90 -20.07 -10.12
N SER A 584 7.09 -20.75 -8.98
CA SER A 584 7.89 -20.22 -7.87
C SER A 584 9.06 -21.14 -7.52
N PHE A 585 10.17 -20.52 -7.09
CA PHE A 585 11.38 -21.19 -6.64
C PHE A 585 12.15 -20.33 -5.61
N GLU A 586 12.60 -20.95 -4.51
CA GLU A 586 13.51 -20.35 -3.53
C GLU A 586 14.91 -20.99 -3.66
N ASP A 587 15.93 -20.18 -3.97
CA ASP A 587 17.34 -20.62 -4.09
C ASP A 587 18.01 -20.74 -2.70
N ALA A 588 17.42 -21.59 -1.86
CA ALA A 588 17.81 -21.80 -0.47
C ALA A 588 19.03 -22.72 -0.35
N ASN A 589 20.17 -22.18 0.10
CA ASN A 589 21.41 -22.95 0.18
C ASN A 589 21.48 -23.95 1.36
N ASN A 590 20.57 -23.87 2.35
CA ASN A 590 20.73 -24.59 3.62
C ASN A 590 19.50 -24.72 4.57
N SER A 591 18.28 -24.32 4.18
CA SER A 591 17.08 -24.54 5.02
C SER A 591 16.40 -25.89 4.75
N ASN A 592 15.69 -26.41 5.76
CA ASN A 592 14.75 -27.54 5.62
C ASN A 592 13.29 -27.05 5.55
N GLU A 593 13.08 -25.73 5.42
CA GLU A 593 11.80 -25.04 5.55
C GLU A 593 11.77 -23.91 4.51
N PRO A 594 10.71 -23.81 3.67
CA PRO A 594 10.54 -22.70 2.74
C PRO A 594 10.19 -21.40 3.48
N THR A 595 10.72 -20.28 2.99
CA THR A 595 10.47 -18.93 3.53
C THR A 595 9.67 -18.04 2.56
N LEU A 596 9.73 -18.33 1.26
CA LEU A 596 8.89 -17.74 0.24
C LEU A 596 7.44 -18.22 0.45
N GLY A 597 6.53 -17.28 0.74
CA GLY A 597 5.09 -17.51 0.72
C GLY A 597 4.45 -16.86 -0.49
N ILE A 598 3.69 -17.61 -1.29
CA ILE A 598 2.84 -17.07 -2.37
C ILE A 598 1.38 -17.35 -1.99
N ARG A 599 0.53 -16.32 -1.99
CA ARG A 599 -0.92 -16.46 -1.81
C ARG A 599 -1.66 -15.93 -3.04
N PHE A 600 -2.50 -16.79 -3.62
CA PHE A 600 -3.47 -16.41 -4.64
C PHE A 600 -4.86 -16.26 -4.01
N PHE A 601 -5.54 -15.16 -4.35
CA PHE A 601 -6.91 -14.87 -3.93
C PHE A 601 -7.77 -14.49 -5.14
N ASP A 602 -8.98 -15.04 -5.25
CA ASP A 602 -9.93 -14.77 -6.36
C ASP A 602 -9.31 -14.96 -7.77
N CYS A 603 -8.39 -15.93 -7.93
CA CYS A 603 -7.63 -16.16 -9.17
C CYS A 603 -8.15 -17.34 -10.00
N VAL A 604 -7.93 -17.29 -11.31
CA VAL A 604 -8.37 -18.33 -12.27
C VAL A 604 -7.21 -18.79 -13.15
N PHE A 605 -7.03 -20.10 -13.31
CA PHE A 605 -6.04 -20.75 -14.16
C PHE A 605 -6.74 -21.75 -15.10
N GLU A 606 -6.89 -21.39 -16.38
CA GLU A 606 -7.55 -22.23 -17.38
C GLU A 606 -6.70 -22.51 -18.63
N GLN A 607 -6.77 -23.74 -19.14
CA GLN A 607 -6.22 -24.12 -20.46
C GLN A 607 -4.71 -23.84 -20.64
N ASN A 608 -3.97 -23.63 -19.55
CA ASN A 608 -2.54 -23.42 -19.58
C ASN A 608 -1.83 -24.76 -19.85
N ILE A 609 -0.69 -24.71 -20.53
CA ILE A 609 -0.01 -25.89 -21.04
C ILE A 609 1.47 -25.88 -20.63
N SER A 610 1.94 -26.95 -20.03
CA SER A 610 3.37 -27.25 -19.93
C SER A 610 3.71 -28.51 -20.73
N THR A 611 4.90 -28.61 -21.29
CA THR A 611 5.46 -29.87 -21.80
C THR A 611 6.37 -30.55 -20.76
N PHE A 612 6.10 -30.27 -19.49
CA PHE A 612 6.78 -30.81 -18.31
C PHE A 612 5.83 -30.75 -17.11
N ASN A 613 6.31 -31.13 -15.93
CA ASN A 613 5.53 -31.10 -14.69
C ASN A 613 4.94 -29.69 -14.41
N GLY A 614 3.64 -29.57 -14.11
CA GLY A 614 2.98 -28.29 -13.77
C GLY A 614 2.21 -27.65 -14.92
N GLY A 615 1.07 -28.21 -15.32
CA GLY A 615 0.28 -27.72 -16.47
C GLY A 615 -0.25 -26.29 -16.29
N ALA A 616 -0.63 -25.89 -15.07
CA ALA A 616 -0.76 -24.47 -14.71
C ALA A 616 0.36 -23.99 -13.79
N LEU A 617 0.55 -24.63 -12.62
CA LEU A 617 1.52 -24.20 -11.62
C LEU A 617 2.60 -25.24 -11.39
N TRP A 618 3.87 -24.83 -11.37
CA TRP A 618 4.98 -25.62 -10.85
C TRP A 618 5.63 -24.89 -9.67
N ILE A 619 5.76 -25.57 -8.55
CA ILE A 619 6.09 -24.94 -7.26
C ILE A 619 7.27 -25.70 -6.64
N GLN A 620 8.37 -24.99 -6.38
CA GLN A 620 9.51 -25.52 -5.64
C GLN A 620 9.84 -24.71 -4.39
N ASP A 621 10.13 -25.42 -3.29
CA ASP A 621 10.60 -24.88 -2.01
C ASP A 621 9.84 -23.60 -1.61
N THR A 622 8.50 -23.63 -1.71
CA THR A 622 7.60 -22.50 -1.50
C THR A 622 6.42 -22.93 -0.60
N ARG A 623 5.88 -21.98 0.19
CA ARG A 623 4.56 -22.12 0.82
C ARG A 623 3.52 -21.49 -0.09
N LEU A 624 2.61 -22.30 -0.63
CA LEU A 624 1.54 -21.86 -1.53
C LEU A 624 0.20 -21.87 -0.80
N GLU A 625 -0.52 -20.75 -0.86
CA GLU A 625 -1.92 -20.68 -0.44
C GLU A 625 -2.85 -20.30 -1.60
N PHE A 626 -3.96 -21.04 -1.70
CA PHE A 626 -5.10 -20.70 -2.52
C PHE A 626 -6.29 -20.36 -1.61
N ASP A 627 -6.98 -19.26 -1.89
CA ASP A 627 -8.28 -18.95 -1.31
C ASP A 627 -9.23 -18.46 -2.42
N ASN A 628 -10.32 -19.20 -2.65
CA ASN A 628 -11.25 -19.01 -3.78
C ASN A 628 -10.56 -18.99 -5.17
N VAL A 629 -9.65 -19.95 -5.42
CA VAL A 629 -8.92 -20.10 -6.68
C VAL A 629 -9.52 -21.22 -7.53
N GLN A 630 -9.53 -21.05 -8.85
CA GLN A 630 -9.93 -22.10 -9.81
C GLN A 630 -8.73 -22.50 -10.67
N VAL A 631 -8.42 -23.80 -10.73
CA VAL A 631 -7.31 -24.39 -11.51
C VAL A 631 -7.87 -25.53 -12.34
N ASN A 632 -8.40 -25.20 -13.52
CA ASN A 632 -9.26 -26.10 -14.30
C ASN A 632 -8.75 -26.28 -15.75
N THR A 633 -8.83 -27.50 -16.29
CA THR A 633 -8.54 -27.82 -17.72
C THR A 633 -7.12 -27.52 -18.23
N ASN A 634 -6.12 -27.45 -17.35
CA ASN A 634 -4.71 -27.26 -17.72
C ASN A 634 -4.03 -28.61 -18.05
N ASP A 635 -2.94 -28.62 -18.82
CA ASP A 635 -2.32 -29.85 -19.35
C ASP A 635 -0.79 -29.82 -19.28
N SER A 636 -0.18 -30.85 -18.71
CA SER A 636 1.28 -31.02 -18.60
C SER A 636 1.88 -32.02 -19.62
N ASP A 637 1.19 -32.27 -20.75
CA ASP A 637 1.61 -33.18 -21.84
C ASP A 637 1.95 -34.61 -21.31
N GLY A 638 1.22 -35.03 -20.27
CA GLY A 638 1.39 -36.33 -19.62
C GLY A 638 2.49 -36.42 -18.55
N TYR A 639 3.10 -35.30 -18.15
CA TYR A 639 3.95 -35.20 -16.95
C TYR A 639 3.09 -34.92 -15.69
N PRO A 640 3.51 -35.26 -14.46
CA PRO A 640 2.69 -35.04 -13.26
C PRO A 640 2.40 -33.57 -12.93
N GLY A 641 1.28 -33.33 -12.27
CA GLY A 641 0.76 -32.03 -11.86
C GLY A 641 0.16 -31.22 -13.00
N GLY A 642 -0.85 -31.75 -13.70
CA GLY A 642 -1.61 -31.03 -14.73
C GLY A 642 -2.22 -29.72 -14.24
N GLY A 643 -2.82 -29.72 -13.04
CA GLY A 643 -3.18 -28.47 -12.35
C GLY A 643 -1.96 -27.86 -11.67
N VAL A 644 -1.53 -28.49 -10.56
CA VAL A 644 -0.40 -28.05 -9.73
C VAL A 644 0.64 -29.16 -9.60
N TYR A 645 1.92 -28.84 -9.78
CA TYR A 645 3.04 -29.68 -9.36
C TYR A 645 3.76 -29.08 -8.14
N ALA A 646 3.96 -29.88 -7.09
CA ALA A 646 4.68 -29.50 -5.88
C ALA A 646 5.96 -30.34 -5.65
N SER A 647 7.09 -29.66 -5.43
CA SER A 647 8.36 -30.29 -5.06
C SER A 647 8.35 -30.90 -3.65
N PRO A 648 9.35 -31.73 -3.27
CA PRO A 648 9.71 -31.91 -1.87
C PRO A 648 9.86 -30.55 -1.14
N ASN A 649 9.54 -30.50 0.15
CA ASN A 649 9.50 -29.29 0.99
C ASN A 649 8.49 -28.20 0.57
N THR A 650 7.74 -28.36 -0.52
CA THR A 650 6.60 -27.48 -0.83
C THR A 650 5.38 -27.90 -0.01
N SER A 651 4.65 -26.92 0.53
CA SER A 651 3.34 -27.10 1.14
C SER A 651 2.30 -26.27 0.39
N VAL A 652 1.21 -26.89 -0.05
CA VAL A 652 0.08 -26.24 -0.70
C VAL A 652 -1.14 -26.33 0.21
N VAL A 653 -1.74 -25.19 0.56
CA VAL A 653 -2.97 -25.13 1.36
C VAL A 653 -4.07 -24.45 0.54
N ALA A 654 -5.15 -25.16 0.29
CA ALA A 654 -6.27 -24.70 -0.52
C ALA A 654 -7.54 -24.53 0.32
N ARG A 655 -8.15 -23.36 0.20
CA ARG A 655 -9.42 -22.99 0.85
C ARG A 655 -10.44 -22.58 -0.19
N ARG A 656 -11.68 -23.06 -0.07
CA ARG A 656 -12.82 -22.69 -0.94
C ARG A 656 -12.55 -22.77 -2.45
N SER A 657 -11.62 -23.63 -2.88
CA SER A 657 -11.02 -23.61 -4.23
C SER A 657 -11.44 -24.81 -5.10
N GLU A 658 -11.19 -24.75 -6.41
CA GLU A 658 -11.43 -25.86 -7.34
C GLU A 658 -10.14 -26.18 -8.10
N ILE A 659 -9.74 -27.46 -8.11
CA ILE A 659 -8.60 -27.97 -8.90
C ILE A 659 -9.10 -29.19 -9.67
N CYS A 660 -9.66 -28.99 -10.87
CA CYS A 660 -10.48 -30.01 -11.53
C CYS A 660 -10.32 -30.14 -13.05
N GLY A 661 -10.23 -31.39 -13.51
CA GLY A 661 -10.28 -31.74 -14.92
C GLY A 661 -9.03 -31.33 -15.71
N ASN A 662 -7.90 -31.17 -15.02
CA ASN A 662 -6.59 -31.01 -15.61
C ASN A 662 -6.05 -32.38 -16.11
N SER A 663 -4.91 -32.37 -16.80
CA SER A 663 -4.32 -33.54 -17.46
C SER A 663 -2.82 -33.63 -17.19
N PRO A 664 -2.27 -34.79 -16.78
CA PRO A 664 -2.93 -36.08 -16.55
C PRO A 664 -3.60 -36.22 -15.17
N ASP A 665 -3.34 -35.29 -14.26
CA ASP A 665 -3.70 -35.23 -12.84
C ASP A 665 -3.97 -33.77 -12.41
N ASP A 666 -4.77 -33.55 -11.38
CA ASP A 666 -5.08 -32.21 -10.86
C ASP A 666 -3.96 -31.72 -9.91
N PHE A 667 -3.37 -32.61 -9.12
CA PHE A 667 -2.23 -32.34 -8.22
C PHE A 667 -1.17 -33.44 -8.29
N GLY A 668 0.09 -33.07 -8.57
CA GLY A 668 1.20 -34.01 -8.72
C GLY A 668 2.49 -33.59 -8.00
N GLY A 669 3.42 -34.55 -7.92
CA GLY A 669 4.74 -34.34 -7.29
C GLY A 669 4.87 -35.04 -5.94
N SER A 670 5.49 -34.36 -4.97
CA SER A 670 5.72 -34.90 -3.62
C SER A 670 5.81 -33.82 -2.53
N GLY A 671 5.20 -32.66 -2.77
CA GLY A 671 4.85 -31.72 -1.71
C GLY A 671 3.47 -32.06 -1.14
N ASP A 672 3.17 -31.58 0.06
CA ASP A 672 1.89 -31.87 0.72
C ASP A 672 0.79 -30.93 0.22
N LEU A 673 -0.41 -31.47 -0.05
CA LEU A 673 -1.64 -30.71 -0.29
C LEU A 673 -2.58 -30.86 0.91
N VAL A 674 -3.02 -29.74 1.46
CA VAL A 674 -4.07 -29.65 2.49
C VAL A 674 -5.24 -28.87 1.90
N ALA A 675 -6.44 -29.46 1.90
CA ALA A 675 -7.65 -28.87 1.34
C ALA A 675 -8.73 -28.76 2.42
N ASP A 676 -9.43 -27.62 2.49
CA ASP A 676 -10.62 -27.48 3.34
C ASP A 676 -11.83 -28.26 2.78
N GLY A 677 -12.86 -28.43 3.61
CA GLY A 677 -14.13 -29.09 3.28
C GLY A 677 -14.99 -28.36 2.25
N TYR A 678 -14.53 -27.23 1.72
CA TYR A 678 -15.15 -26.47 0.64
C TYR A 678 -14.35 -26.56 -0.66
N THR A 679 -13.11 -27.05 -0.61
CA THR A 679 -12.23 -27.21 -1.76
C THR A 679 -12.54 -28.52 -2.47
N THR A 680 -12.63 -28.47 -3.80
CA THR A 680 -12.84 -29.66 -4.65
C THR A 680 -11.58 -29.93 -5.45
N VAL A 681 -11.08 -31.16 -5.36
CA VAL A 681 -9.92 -31.67 -6.13
C VAL A 681 -10.40 -32.96 -6.79
N CYS A 682 -10.37 -33.05 -8.12
CA CYS A 682 -11.25 -33.99 -8.85
C CYS A 682 -10.63 -35.34 -9.25
N SER A 683 -9.30 -35.44 -9.43
CA SER A 683 -8.66 -36.66 -9.94
C SER A 683 -8.06 -37.57 -8.85
N GLU A 684 -7.96 -37.03 -7.64
CA GLU A 684 -7.42 -37.61 -6.43
C GLU A 684 -8.56 -38.00 -5.49
N ASP A 685 -8.43 -39.11 -4.76
CA ASP A 685 -9.39 -39.53 -3.72
C ASP A 685 -9.27 -38.66 -2.43
N ILE A 686 -9.10 -37.33 -2.58
CA ILE A 686 -9.04 -36.37 -1.47
C ILE A 686 -10.45 -36.12 -0.96
N CYS A 687 -10.78 -36.77 0.15
CA CYS A 687 -12.02 -36.55 0.88
C CYS A 687 -11.70 -35.89 2.23
N PRO A 688 -12.06 -34.61 2.46
CA PRO A 688 -11.75 -33.93 3.73
C PRO A 688 -12.32 -34.63 4.98
N GLY A 689 -13.33 -35.50 4.84
CA GLY A 689 -13.83 -36.33 5.94
C GLY A 689 -12.99 -37.58 6.27
N ASP A 690 -12.06 -38.00 5.41
CA ASP A 690 -11.24 -39.21 5.56
C ASP A 690 -9.93 -38.90 6.30
N ILE A 691 -10.03 -38.82 7.63
CA ILE A 691 -8.90 -38.53 8.51
C ILE A 691 -7.96 -39.74 8.63
N THR A 692 -8.46 -40.96 8.37
CA THR A 692 -7.64 -42.18 8.42
C THR A 692 -6.85 -42.46 7.14
N GLY A 693 -7.26 -41.90 6.01
CA GLY A 693 -6.67 -42.17 4.70
C GLY A 693 -6.97 -43.58 4.19
N ASP A 694 -8.13 -44.16 4.56
CA ASP A 694 -8.56 -45.49 4.11
C ASP A 694 -9.61 -45.49 2.98
N CYS A 695 -9.92 -44.28 2.49
CA CYS A 695 -10.91 -43.93 1.47
C CYS A 695 -12.38 -44.13 1.91
N VAL A 696 -12.67 -44.23 3.21
CA VAL A 696 -14.02 -44.49 3.73
C VAL A 696 -14.32 -43.61 4.96
N VAL A 697 -14.86 -42.40 4.77
CA VAL A 697 -15.34 -41.53 5.87
C VAL A 697 -16.34 -42.27 6.78
N ASN A 698 -15.90 -42.65 7.98
CA ASN A 698 -16.67 -43.51 8.88
C ASN A 698 -16.46 -43.20 10.39
N GLY A 699 -16.84 -44.16 11.24
CA GLY A 699 -16.70 -44.06 12.70
C GLY A 699 -15.25 -44.05 13.21
N ALA A 700 -14.28 -44.44 12.38
CA ALA A 700 -12.85 -44.32 12.68
C ALA A 700 -12.40 -42.85 12.63
N ASP A 701 -12.71 -42.15 11.55
CA ASP A 701 -12.39 -40.74 11.30
C ASP A 701 -13.10 -39.84 12.29
N LEU A 702 -14.38 -40.10 12.54
CA LEU A 702 -15.15 -39.43 13.60
C LEU A 702 -14.51 -39.61 14.98
N GLY A 703 -13.89 -40.76 15.22
CA GLY A 703 -13.10 -41.02 16.43
C GLY A 703 -11.85 -40.14 16.52
N LEU A 704 -11.19 -39.85 15.38
CA LEU A 704 -10.03 -38.98 15.31
C LEU A 704 -10.43 -37.50 15.43
N LEU A 705 -11.46 -37.03 14.72
CA LEU A 705 -11.99 -35.66 14.83
C LEU A 705 -12.39 -35.35 16.28
N ILE A 706 -13.19 -36.20 16.92
CA ILE A 706 -13.60 -36.02 18.32
C ILE A 706 -12.40 -36.09 19.28
N SER A 707 -11.31 -36.79 18.93
CA SER A 707 -10.10 -36.81 19.75
C SER A 707 -9.28 -35.51 19.69
N GLY A 708 -9.44 -34.70 18.63
CA GLY A 708 -8.78 -33.40 18.45
C GLY A 708 -9.58 -32.19 18.93
N TRP A 709 -10.80 -32.39 19.44
CA TRP A 709 -11.81 -31.34 19.68
C TRP A 709 -11.30 -30.15 20.52
N GLY A 710 -11.41 -28.94 19.97
CA GLY A 710 -10.93 -27.69 20.54
C GLY A 710 -9.88 -26.98 19.66
N VAL A 711 -9.29 -25.91 20.20
CA VAL A 711 -8.23 -25.14 19.53
C VAL A 711 -7.02 -26.03 19.29
N CYS A 712 -6.48 -26.03 18.06
CA CYS A 712 -5.39 -26.90 17.67
C CYS A 712 -4.12 -26.14 17.21
N ALA A 713 -3.08 -26.91 16.86
CA ALA A 713 -1.82 -26.41 16.32
C ALA A 713 -1.90 -26.35 14.77
N PRO A 714 -1.02 -25.61 14.06
CA PRO A 714 -1.25 -25.15 12.67
C PRO A 714 -1.54 -26.19 11.58
N ILE A 715 -1.39 -27.48 11.87
CA ILE A 715 -1.89 -28.59 11.03
C ILE A 715 -2.50 -29.61 12.00
N CYS A 716 -3.83 -29.75 12.00
CA CYS A 716 -4.51 -30.78 12.78
C CYS A 716 -5.59 -31.48 11.92
N PRO A 717 -5.53 -32.81 11.71
CA PRO A 717 -6.41 -33.48 10.73
C PRO A 717 -7.92 -33.46 11.01
N GLY A 718 -8.38 -32.90 12.14
CA GLY A 718 -9.80 -32.76 12.48
C GLY A 718 -10.37 -31.37 12.25
N ASP A 719 -9.53 -30.39 11.91
CA ASP A 719 -9.93 -29.04 11.50
C ASP A 719 -10.12 -29.09 9.98
N LEU A 720 -11.39 -29.11 9.57
CA LEU A 720 -11.80 -29.35 8.18
C LEU A 720 -12.28 -28.06 7.51
N ASN A 721 -12.50 -26.97 8.25
CA ASN A 721 -12.69 -25.64 7.66
C ASN A 721 -11.41 -24.78 7.67
N LEU A 722 -10.34 -25.27 8.30
CA LEU A 722 -9.04 -24.58 8.50
C LEU A 722 -9.17 -23.27 9.31
N ASP A 723 -10.08 -23.23 10.30
CA ASP A 723 -10.28 -22.09 11.22
C ASP A 723 -9.41 -22.15 12.50
N GLY A 724 -8.73 -23.28 12.75
CA GLY A 724 -7.87 -23.53 13.90
C GLY A 724 -8.57 -24.18 15.10
N VAL A 725 -9.87 -24.50 15.02
CA VAL A 725 -10.68 -25.01 16.13
C VAL A 725 -11.54 -26.20 15.69
N VAL A 726 -11.10 -27.43 16.01
CA VAL A 726 -11.88 -28.65 15.77
C VAL A 726 -13.20 -28.60 16.54
N SER A 727 -14.31 -28.52 15.81
CA SER A 727 -15.60 -28.05 16.34
C SER A 727 -16.83 -28.76 15.73
N GLY A 728 -18.01 -28.18 15.99
CA GLY A 728 -19.26 -28.60 15.36
C GLY A 728 -19.36 -28.28 13.87
N ALA A 729 -18.53 -27.36 13.35
CA ALA A 729 -18.47 -27.06 11.91
C ALA A 729 -17.84 -28.24 11.15
N ASP A 730 -16.68 -28.69 11.62
CA ASP A 730 -15.88 -29.80 11.07
C ASP A 730 -16.63 -31.13 11.14
N LEU A 731 -17.30 -31.36 12.27
CA LEU A 731 -18.22 -32.49 12.41
C LEU A 731 -19.36 -32.44 11.36
N GLY A 732 -19.84 -31.23 11.02
CA GLY A 732 -20.81 -31.03 9.95
C GLY A 732 -20.24 -31.36 8.56
N ILE A 733 -19.02 -30.90 8.28
CA ILE A 733 -18.27 -31.19 7.05
C ILE A 733 -18.06 -32.71 6.90
N MET A 734 -17.47 -33.37 7.90
CA MET A 734 -17.25 -34.82 7.91
C MET A 734 -18.54 -35.61 7.68
N ILE A 735 -19.64 -35.25 8.36
CA ILE A 735 -20.92 -35.96 8.20
C ILE A 735 -21.50 -35.76 6.78
N SER A 736 -21.17 -34.67 6.09
CA SER A 736 -21.61 -34.46 4.70
C SER A 736 -20.94 -35.43 3.71
N PHE A 737 -19.74 -35.92 4.02
CA PHE A 737 -18.98 -36.90 3.23
C PHE A 737 -19.14 -38.36 3.68
N TRP A 738 -20.05 -38.67 4.61
CA TRP A 738 -20.13 -39.98 5.27
C TRP A 738 -20.40 -41.17 4.33
N THR A 739 -19.65 -42.27 4.49
CA THR A 739 -19.73 -43.50 3.67
C THR A 739 -19.99 -44.77 4.50
N PHE A 740 -20.09 -45.96 3.86
CA PHE A 740 -20.62 -47.20 4.46
C PHE A 740 -19.94 -48.49 3.95
#